data_AF-A0A670YCR5-F1
#
_entry.id   AF-A0A670YCR5-F1
#
_cell.length_a   1.000
_cell.length_b   1.000
_cell.length_c   1.000
_cell.angle_alpha   90.00
_cell.angle_beta   90.00
_cell.angle_gamma   90.00
#
_symmetry.space_group_name_H-M   'P 1'
#
loop_
_entity.id
_entity.type
_entity.pdbx_description
1 polymer ?
#
loop_
_entity_poly.entity_id
_entity_poly.type
_entity_poly.pdbx_seq_one_letter_code
_entity_poly.pdbx_strand_id
1 'polypeptide(L)'
;MKGIVLLLVVAIVAAEKFPARNQKSQTKTQNPETGTENVDIKPELPAGQILIYNYTTVLQTGVQNKDYGKSLLRMETEAIITTSQTEHVLQLRNMRVRDAVGFHPRSTLSEPRREYKQMLECQKYRVHFTYTGRYGSIRMPKNADPFCRNILRGFLNLLILTPRYQKEYEVLEDGLEGECNTRYVLYEEKKNNIYLFNRVRDLNNCKQKVMLNVGIPFFHLFQQPNCFQRERFVQGTSAFVTKVKRDNKGDLIIQVKSEQVLEFPIGGEDATGYMKAHQLLNLREVRPDQGQQQQQQQQQQQQQQQQQQGELELTNIRYDIPKSLLLPVMENYNRDPVQQAEQLLQDSVHWQMRDKMFSTKAILLLRLVQRMSYNDLTTLYNKVSRIPVARKNLLISCVHAGNLITVKFIKDKAVSGELAYSDLIWLLPTTFHFANPDITKVEETAKVTAELLSKITDKTSFLGKATYLAYGTMVNRQCSTSRTCHPKLLEPLHNILTEAVRDKEENKMVLGMKAIGNAGQISSQKHIKVLCETAKYPEYIQVIAIQTLAQIGKQDPTKVQGFLLQIFMDVSRCEAVRIMACIALLDSVPPQPVVIAMANAMLYEENLHIASFVYSHMKAITKIRDFAYYNLASYCSMALRILSPRFDGLSSPFNKALFFTFFNTFLNNGFTMKFFMSGDNRYPSNILLKTYLTISHNTIEPLEIALQVEGLDKLFEESVSQSDQSATKQKIKETQDKLPGYQELTVREPFIGTSVKFLGNDIIYLTSEEMKPQWKVEGLRPAMIKVWMTCLEIFLKMVNTQFSQYHVVDMGQVLPTAPGLPFQITANIVGGVDVTWKAKSEIFQNDVRAAKIQAQLDSHVRIHGQVSMSWEVKADSFANGIEISGDIHSDTALKMNLLLDMPQNRFKVEIDNLQEQPNTLISSHRAQAVVRCGSFMETAAILPIPVEIEEWDEEPGKGNVKVNQQSQSSQKPQERWDSCWPLAWVPINLCAKTIKTKGYTPYQNSLLHMLCSEHEMKFSYQPDPGLTKILVDVNLDSAKIRMRRELVPENEDQEQLKGEQQEVRITRGGRAHFIRFKLARYETRVVIFIIYLLNFYSCPSQSFVKGSLSKRILINEFCPIPPSLY
;
A
#
# COMPACT_ATOMS: atom_id res chain seq x y z
N MET A 1 -0.88 44.01 -30.44
CA MET A 1 -1.19 43.18 -29.26
C MET A 1 -0.48 43.71 -28.01
N LYS A 2 -0.88 44.90 -27.53
CA LYS A 2 -0.44 45.48 -26.24
C LYS A 2 -1.63 45.87 -25.35
N GLY A 3 -2.85 45.44 -25.71
CA GLY A 3 -4.09 45.67 -24.95
C GLY A 3 -4.62 44.45 -24.18
N ILE A 4 -4.06 43.25 -24.38
CA ILE A 4 -4.49 42.02 -23.67
C ILE A 4 -3.68 41.79 -22.38
N VAL A 5 -2.49 42.38 -22.29
CA VAL A 5 -1.61 42.24 -21.12
C VAL A 5 -2.05 43.16 -19.95
N LEU A 6 -2.82 44.22 -20.20
CA LEU A 6 -3.29 45.12 -19.14
C LEU A 6 -4.59 44.63 -18.45
N LEU A 7 -5.37 43.76 -19.12
CA LEU A 7 -6.58 43.15 -18.53
C LEU A 7 -6.29 41.91 -17.67
N LEU A 8 -5.17 41.23 -17.90
CA LEU A 8 -4.72 40.09 -17.08
C LEU A 8 -4.07 40.51 -15.75
N VAL A 9 -3.56 41.75 -15.66
CA VAL A 9 -2.92 42.27 -14.44
C VAL A 9 -3.94 42.81 -13.42
N VAL A 10 -5.15 43.18 -13.85
CA VAL A 10 -6.23 43.61 -12.93
C VAL A 10 -7.02 42.42 -12.36
N ALA A 11 -7.01 41.25 -13.02
CA ALA A 11 -7.69 40.04 -12.52
C ALA A 11 -6.87 39.25 -11.47
N ILE A 12 -5.55 39.49 -11.37
CA ILE A 12 -4.66 38.73 -10.46
C ILE A 12 -4.51 39.41 -9.07
N VAL A 13 -5.02 40.64 -8.88
CA VAL A 13 -4.92 41.37 -7.60
C VAL A 13 -6.16 41.18 -6.70
N ALA A 14 -7.19 40.44 -7.12
CA ALA A 14 -8.45 40.29 -6.37
C ALA A 14 -8.67 38.90 -5.71
N ALA A 15 -7.65 38.06 -5.58
CA ALA A 15 -7.80 36.74 -4.95
C ALA A 15 -6.64 36.38 -4.00
N GLU A 16 -6.33 37.25 -3.05
CA GLU A 16 -5.62 36.86 -1.83
C GLU A 16 -6.18 37.56 -0.59
N LYS A 17 -6.30 36.77 0.48
CA LYS A 17 -6.68 37.08 1.87
C LYS A 17 -8.16 37.05 2.21
N PHE A 18 -8.61 35.92 2.76
CA PHE A 18 -9.30 35.94 4.05
C PHE A 18 -8.92 34.74 4.92
N PRO A 19 -8.37 34.95 6.14
CA PRO A 19 -8.27 33.92 7.16
C PRO A 19 -9.60 33.79 7.92
N ALA A 20 -9.87 32.57 8.39
CA ALA A 20 -11.02 32.23 9.20
C ALA A 20 -11.11 33.09 10.47
N ARG A 21 -12.24 33.77 10.65
CA ARG A 21 -12.61 34.41 11.93
C ARG A 21 -14.06 34.08 12.27
N ASN A 22 -14.24 33.41 13.41
CA ASN A 22 -15.51 33.18 14.07
C ASN A 22 -16.34 34.48 14.14
N GLN A 23 -17.54 34.50 13.57
CA GLN A 23 -18.53 35.53 13.90
C GLN A 23 -19.94 34.94 14.07
N LYS A 24 -20.52 35.32 15.21
CA LYS A 24 -21.87 35.04 15.68
C LYS A 24 -22.92 35.61 14.73
N SER A 25 -24.06 34.94 14.73
CA SER A 25 -25.36 35.40 14.25
C SER A 25 -25.67 36.85 14.65
N GLN A 26 -25.92 37.70 13.66
CA GLN A 26 -26.75 38.89 13.79
C GLN A 26 -27.78 38.91 12.67
N THR A 27 -29.03 38.71 13.07
CA THR A 27 -30.26 38.96 12.32
C THR A 27 -30.37 40.44 11.99
N LYS A 28 -30.48 40.78 10.70
CA LYS A 28 -31.11 42.02 10.25
C LYS A 28 -32.03 41.73 9.07
N THR A 29 -33.31 41.91 9.36
CA THR A 29 -34.47 41.91 8.47
C THR A 29 -34.39 43.09 7.50
N GLN A 30 -34.46 42.82 6.20
CA GLN A 30 -34.91 43.79 5.21
C GLN A 30 -35.90 43.08 4.29
N ASN A 31 -37.16 43.54 4.35
CA ASN A 31 -38.25 43.13 3.46
C ASN A 31 -37.97 43.56 2.02
N PRO A 32 -38.37 42.72 1.05
CA PRO A 32 -39.08 43.21 -0.10
C PRO A 32 -40.47 42.54 -0.15
N GLU A 33 -41.50 43.32 0.14
CA GLU A 33 -42.87 42.96 -0.19
C GLU A 33 -43.07 43.10 -1.70
N THR A 34 -43.43 42.02 -2.38
CA THR A 34 -44.77 41.80 -2.98
C THR A 34 -44.73 40.63 -3.97
N GLY A 35 -45.59 39.63 -3.72
CA GLY A 35 -46.10 38.75 -4.77
C GLY A 35 -45.49 37.36 -4.94
N THR A 36 -45.25 36.60 -3.87
CA THR A 36 -45.23 35.12 -3.97
C THR A 36 -46.46 34.58 -3.26
N GLU A 37 -47.46 34.14 -4.02
CA GLU A 37 -48.47 33.22 -3.50
C GLU A 37 -47.72 32.06 -2.83
N ASN A 38 -47.89 31.95 -1.51
CA ASN A 38 -47.26 30.92 -0.69
C ASN A 38 -47.99 29.62 -0.95
N VAL A 39 -47.39 28.76 -1.77
CA VAL A 39 -47.94 27.45 -2.06
C VAL A 39 -47.42 26.44 -1.03
N ASP A 40 -48.25 26.11 -0.02
CA ASP A 40 -47.99 24.99 0.90
C ASP A 40 -48.25 23.68 0.13
N ILE A 41 -47.19 22.98 -0.28
CA ILE A 41 -47.27 21.71 -1.01
C ILE A 41 -46.98 20.59 -0.03
N LYS A 42 -47.96 19.71 0.18
CA LYS A 42 -47.85 18.57 1.09
C LYS A 42 -48.16 17.29 0.34
N PRO A 43 -47.12 16.57 -0.14
CA PRO A 43 -47.31 15.27 -0.77
C PRO A 43 -48.09 14.35 0.17
N GLU A 44 -49.27 13.92 -0.25
CA GLU A 44 -50.19 13.13 0.57
C GLU A 44 -50.50 11.78 -0.09
N LEU A 45 -50.77 10.77 0.76
CA LEU A 45 -51.26 9.46 0.37
C LEU A 45 -52.75 9.38 0.77
N PRO A 46 -53.68 9.80 -0.11
CA PRO A 46 -55.09 9.95 0.24
C PRO A 46 -55.72 8.62 0.63
N ALA A 47 -56.33 8.56 1.82
CA ALA A 47 -56.86 7.32 2.41
C ALA A 47 -57.93 6.64 1.53
N GLY A 48 -58.01 5.30 1.62
CA GLY A 48 -59.00 4.49 0.90
C GLY A 48 -58.68 4.31 -0.58
N GLN A 49 -57.41 4.49 -0.96
CA GLN A 49 -56.93 4.30 -2.33
C GLN A 49 -55.79 3.27 -2.40
N ILE A 50 -55.73 2.56 -3.52
CA ILE A 50 -54.63 1.69 -3.89
C ILE A 50 -53.86 2.39 -5.02
N LEU A 51 -52.64 2.79 -4.73
CA LEU A 51 -51.73 3.43 -5.68
C LEU A 51 -50.79 2.37 -6.25
N ILE A 52 -50.79 2.23 -7.57
CA ILE A 52 -49.94 1.25 -8.26
C ILE A 52 -48.90 2.01 -9.06
N TYR A 53 -47.63 1.79 -8.72
CA TYR A 53 -46.49 2.39 -9.38
C TYR A 53 -45.71 1.33 -10.18
N ASN A 54 -45.25 1.72 -11.35
CA ASN A 54 -44.20 1.00 -12.06
C ASN A 54 -42.84 1.51 -11.58
N TYR A 55 -42.03 0.61 -11.04
CA TYR A 55 -40.70 0.90 -10.54
C TYR A 55 -39.64 0.20 -11.39
N THR A 56 -38.70 0.97 -11.92
CA THR A 56 -37.54 0.46 -12.67
C THR A 56 -36.27 1.03 -12.07
N THR A 57 -35.28 0.18 -11.85
CA THR A 57 -33.94 0.60 -11.44
C THR A 57 -32.89 -0.04 -12.33
N VAL A 58 -31.85 0.73 -12.64
CA VAL A 58 -30.71 0.32 -13.45
C VAL A 58 -29.45 0.70 -12.69
N LEU A 59 -28.66 -0.30 -12.29
CA LEU A 59 -27.33 -0.10 -11.74
C LEU A 59 -26.30 -0.38 -12.82
N GLN A 60 -25.33 0.50 -12.94
CA GLN A 60 -24.25 0.41 -13.92
C GLN A 60 -22.92 0.61 -13.20
N THR A 61 -22.00 -0.32 -13.41
CA THR A 61 -20.67 -0.29 -12.81
C THR A 61 -19.62 -0.35 -13.91
N GLY A 62 -18.56 0.47 -13.82
CA GLY A 62 -17.54 0.55 -14.87
C GLY A 62 -16.33 1.40 -14.48
N VAL A 63 -15.47 1.63 -15.47
CA VAL A 63 -14.36 2.60 -15.44
C VAL A 63 -14.74 3.81 -16.30
N GLN A 64 -14.27 5.01 -15.93
CA GLN A 64 -14.58 6.28 -16.59
C GLN A 64 -14.12 6.33 -18.05
N ASN A 65 -14.91 5.75 -18.95
CA ASN A 65 -14.83 5.96 -20.39
C ASN A 65 -16.16 5.54 -21.02
N LYS A 66 -16.61 6.22 -22.08
CA LYS A 66 -17.86 5.85 -22.76
C LYS A 66 -17.72 4.53 -23.51
N ASP A 67 -16.52 4.24 -24.02
CA ASP A 67 -16.24 3.12 -24.92
C ASP A 67 -15.73 1.86 -24.18
N TYR A 68 -15.77 1.85 -22.85
CA TYR A 68 -15.33 0.70 -22.05
C TYR A 68 -16.51 -0.20 -21.67
N GLY A 69 -16.19 -1.49 -21.55
CA GLY A 69 -17.09 -2.53 -21.06
C GLY A 69 -17.60 -2.20 -19.65
N LYS A 70 -18.90 -2.41 -19.44
CA LYS A 70 -19.60 -2.15 -18.18
C LYS A 70 -20.36 -3.39 -17.73
N SER A 71 -20.69 -3.43 -16.44
CA SER A 71 -21.64 -4.38 -15.88
C SER A 71 -22.96 -3.65 -15.56
N LEU A 72 -24.09 -4.26 -15.94
CA LEU A 72 -25.43 -3.70 -15.76
C LEU A 72 -26.31 -4.67 -14.96
N LEU A 73 -27.10 -4.12 -14.05
CA LEU A 73 -28.18 -4.83 -13.36
C LEU A 73 -29.47 -4.00 -13.46
N ARG A 74 -30.51 -4.56 -14.04
CA ARG A 74 -31.83 -3.93 -14.19
C ARG A 74 -32.86 -4.70 -13.38
N MET A 75 -33.59 -4.00 -12.51
CA MET A 75 -34.74 -4.55 -11.78
C MET A 75 -36.00 -3.77 -12.13
N GLU A 76 -37.08 -4.49 -12.41
CA GLU A 76 -38.41 -3.97 -12.70
C GLU A 76 -39.41 -4.61 -11.74
N THR A 77 -40.30 -3.82 -11.13
CA THR A 77 -41.34 -4.35 -10.23
C THR A 77 -42.51 -3.38 -10.15
N GLU A 78 -43.67 -3.89 -9.79
CA GLU A 78 -44.85 -3.08 -9.47
C GLU A 78 -44.88 -2.84 -7.96
N ALA A 79 -44.94 -1.58 -7.55
CA ALA A 79 -45.08 -1.19 -6.14
C ALA A 79 -46.52 -0.77 -5.87
N ILE A 80 -47.15 -1.48 -4.94
CA ILE A 80 -48.56 -1.28 -4.57
C ILE A 80 -48.58 -0.67 -3.18
N ILE A 81 -49.12 0.55 -3.07
CA ILE A 81 -49.32 1.25 -1.79
C ILE A 81 -50.82 1.26 -1.50
N THR A 82 -51.22 0.54 -0.45
CA THR A 82 -52.58 0.54 0.06
C THR A 82 -52.67 1.59 1.17
N THR A 83 -53.56 2.56 1.02
CA THR A 83 -53.62 3.72 1.91
C THR A 83 -54.78 3.57 2.90
N SER A 84 -54.49 3.65 4.21
CA SER A 84 -55.49 3.72 5.27
C SER A 84 -55.45 5.10 5.95
N GLN A 85 -56.38 5.34 6.89
CA GLN A 85 -56.44 6.57 7.69
C GLN A 85 -55.23 6.76 8.61
N THR A 86 -54.67 5.66 9.14
CA THR A 86 -53.60 5.71 10.14
C THR A 86 -52.28 5.18 9.60
N GLU A 87 -52.29 4.06 8.88
CA GLU A 87 -51.07 3.40 8.42
C GLU A 87 -51.22 2.86 6.99
N HIS A 88 -50.21 3.10 6.16
CA HIS A 88 -50.15 2.64 4.79
C HIS A 88 -49.36 1.33 4.69
N VAL A 89 -49.67 0.52 3.67
CA VAL A 89 -48.99 -0.75 3.42
C VAL A 89 -48.36 -0.74 2.03
N LEU A 90 -47.06 -0.99 1.95
CA LEU A 90 -46.30 -1.18 0.71
C LEU A 90 -46.08 -2.67 0.44
N GLN A 91 -46.34 -3.10 -0.80
CA GLN A 91 -46.00 -4.42 -1.30
C GLN A 91 -45.37 -4.32 -2.70
N LEU A 92 -44.28 -5.04 -2.95
CA LEU A 92 -43.68 -5.21 -4.28
C LEU A 92 -44.22 -6.48 -4.94
N ARG A 93 -44.59 -6.42 -6.23
CA ARG A 93 -45.09 -7.54 -7.03
C ARG A 93 -44.43 -7.60 -8.41
N ASN A 94 -44.47 -8.79 -9.03
CA ASN A 94 -44.00 -9.04 -10.39
C ASN A 94 -42.55 -8.57 -10.65
N MET A 95 -41.60 -8.95 -9.78
CA MET A 95 -40.23 -8.46 -9.87
C MET A 95 -39.50 -9.25 -10.95
N ARG A 96 -38.80 -8.52 -11.81
CA ARG A 96 -37.99 -9.07 -12.90
C ARG A 96 -36.60 -8.48 -12.81
N VAL A 97 -35.59 -9.33 -12.98
CA VAL A 97 -34.19 -8.97 -12.87
C VAL A 97 -33.49 -9.38 -14.16
N ARG A 98 -32.65 -8.49 -14.70
CA ARG A 98 -31.84 -8.73 -15.91
C ARG A 98 -30.43 -8.21 -15.67
N ASP A 99 -29.45 -8.93 -16.19
CA ASP A 99 -28.04 -8.53 -16.16
C ASP A 99 -27.44 -8.48 -17.57
N ALA A 100 -26.34 -7.77 -17.72
CA ALA A 100 -25.54 -7.76 -18.93
C ALA A 100 -24.11 -7.29 -18.63
N VAL A 101 -23.15 -7.76 -19.43
CA VAL A 101 -21.77 -7.25 -19.47
C VAL A 101 -21.38 -6.88 -20.90
N GLY A 102 -20.61 -5.79 -21.09
CA GLY A 102 -20.05 -5.42 -22.41
C GLY A 102 -20.03 -3.93 -22.75
N PHE A 103 -19.60 -3.61 -23.99
CA PHE A 103 -19.32 -2.24 -24.50
C PHE A 103 -20.57 -1.40 -24.76
N HIS A 104 -21.68 -2.02 -25.14
CA HIS A 104 -22.98 -1.39 -25.36
C HIS A 104 -24.11 -2.32 -24.87
N PRO A 105 -24.49 -2.25 -23.57
CA PRO A 105 -25.43 -3.21 -22.99
C PRO A 105 -26.89 -3.08 -23.49
N ARG A 106 -27.25 -2.03 -24.24
CA ARG A 106 -28.66 -1.79 -24.61
C ARG A 106 -29.21 -2.82 -25.59
N SER A 107 -28.36 -3.44 -26.42
CA SER A 107 -28.77 -4.41 -27.45
C SER A 107 -28.52 -5.87 -27.08
N THR A 108 -27.93 -6.15 -25.91
CA THR A 108 -27.56 -7.50 -25.43
C THR A 108 -28.03 -7.77 -23.99
N LEU A 109 -29.08 -7.09 -23.53
CA LEU A 109 -29.81 -7.52 -22.33
C LEU A 109 -30.55 -8.81 -22.66
N SER A 110 -29.93 -9.95 -22.34
CA SER A 110 -30.53 -11.26 -22.52
C SER A 110 -31.77 -11.45 -21.62
N GLU A 111 -32.62 -12.41 -21.99
CA GLU A 111 -33.88 -12.69 -21.31
C GLU A 111 -33.73 -12.97 -19.80
N PRO A 112 -34.82 -12.83 -19.00
CA PRO A 112 -34.77 -12.93 -17.54
C PRO A 112 -34.15 -14.25 -17.07
N ARG A 113 -33.05 -14.14 -16.34
CA ARG A 113 -32.37 -15.27 -15.70
C ARG A 113 -33.04 -15.57 -14.36
N ARG A 114 -33.51 -16.82 -14.16
CA ARG A 114 -34.29 -17.30 -12.99
C ARG A 114 -33.43 -17.44 -11.71
N GLU A 115 -32.17 -17.05 -11.74
CA GLU A 115 -31.17 -17.38 -10.72
C GLU A 115 -31.09 -16.38 -9.55
N TYR A 116 -31.69 -15.18 -9.64
CA TYR A 116 -31.70 -14.15 -8.57
C TYR A 116 -32.67 -14.45 -7.40
N LYS A 117 -32.65 -15.68 -6.87
CA LYS A 117 -33.61 -16.17 -5.86
C LYS A 117 -33.74 -15.23 -4.65
N GLN A 118 -32.62 -14.83 -4.03
CA GLN A 118 -32.62 -13.96 -2.84
C GLN A 118 -33.38 -12.64 -3.07
N MET A 119 -33.26 -12.03 -4.25
CA MET A 119 -33.92 -10.76 -4.58
C MET A 119 -35.42 -10.95 -4.87
N LEU A 120 -35.77 -12.03 -5.59
CA LEU A 120 -37.17 -12.37 -5.88
C LEU A 120 -37.96 -12.73 -4.60
N GLU A 121 -37.30 -13.25 -3.58
CA GLU A 121 -37.94 -13.55 -2.29
C GLU A 121 -38.40 -12.31 -1.52
N CYS A 122 -37.80 -11.14 -1.79
CA CYS A 122 -38.15 -9.91 -1.10
C CYS A 122 -39.59 -9.43 -1.36
N GLN A 123 -40.25 -9.95 -2.41
CA GLN A 123 -41.66 -9.67 -2.74
C GLN A 123 -42.68 -10.26 -1.75
N LYS A 124 -42.24 -11.22 -0.92
CA LYS A 124 -43.07 -11.89 0.09
C LYS A 124 -43.42 -10.95 1.26
N TYR A 125 -42.60 -9.93 1.50
CA TYR A 125 -42.73 -9.04 2.65
C TYR A 125 -43.60 -7.82 2.36
N ARG A 126 -44.32 -7.36 3.39
CA ARG A 126 -45.10 -6.11 3.36
C ARG A 126 -44.53 -5.16 4.40
N VAL A 127 -44.56 -3.87 4.08
CA VAL A 127 -44.05 -2.81 4.98
C VAL A 127 -45.19 -1.90 5.37
N HIS A 128 -45.25 -1.62 6.66
CA HIS A 128 -46.26 -0.80 7.30
C HIS A 128 -45.64 0.55 7.67
N PHE A 129 -46.23 1.66 7.27
CA PHE A 129 -45.64 2.97 7.54
C PHE A 129 -46.65 4.11 7.62
N THR A 130 -46.28 5.17 8.35
CA THR A 130 -47.02 6.45 8.40
C THR A 130 -46.28 7.49 7.58
N TYR A 131 -46.97 8.28 6.76
CA TYR A 131 -46.34 9.21 5.82
C TYR A 131 -47.07 10.55 5.74
N THR A 132 -46.33 11.65 5.91
CA THR A 132 -46.82 13.04 5.78
C THR A 132 -45.81 13.90 5.01
N GLY A 133 -45.16 13.32 3.99
CA GLY A 133 -43.96 13.86 3.33
C GLY A 133 -42.65 13.30 3.93
N ARG A 134 -42.63 13.08 5.25
CA ARG A 134 -41.62 12.27 5.95
C ARG A 134 -42.26 11.01 6.54
N TYR A 135 -41.42 9.98 6.73
CA TYR A 135 -41.82 8.77 7.43
C TYR A 135 -41.85 9.01 8.94
N GLY A 136 -42.95 8.61 9.58
CA GLY A 136 -43.08 8.53 11.03
C GLY A 136 -42.57 7.18 11.55
N SER A 137 -43.47 6.23 11.78
CA SER A 137 -43.10 4.84 12.09
C SER A 137 -42.96 4.01 10.82
N ILE A 138 -41.89 3.23 10.71
CA ILE A 138 -41.70 2.20 9.66
C ILE A 138 -41.61 0.84 10.37
N ARG A 139 -42.55 -0.06 10.06
CA ARG A 139 -42.63 -1.40 10.65
C ARG A 139 -42.38 -2.45 9.57
N MET A 140 -41.39 -3.31 9.81
CA MET A 140 -40.96 -4.37 8.89
C MET A 140 -40.95 -5.73 9.59
N PRO A 141 -41.15 -6.84 8.87
CA PRO A 141 -41.06 -8.18 9.47
C PRO A 141 -39.67 -8.51 10.04
N LYS A 142 -39.61 -9.05 11.26
CA LYS A 142 -38.36 -9.47 11.92
C LYS A 142 -37.66 -10.62 11.21
N ASN A 143 -38.46 -11.55 10.68
CA ASN A 143 -37.98 -12.71 9.93
C ASN A 143 -37.45 -12.37 8.52
N ALA A 144 -37.69 -11.15 8.02
CA ALA A 144 -37.18 -10.72 6.74
C ALA A 144 -35.66 -10.57 6.80
N ASP A 145 -34.96 -11.11 5.80
CA ASP A 145 -33.52 -10.93 5.67
C ASP A 145 -33.18 -9.43 5.60
N PRO A 146 -32.11 -8.95 6.27
CA PRO A 146 -31.66 -7.56 6.20
C PRO A 146 -31.52 -7.04 4.76
N PHE A 147 -31.11 -7.88 3.81
CA PHE A 147 -31.04 -7.55 2.38
C PHE A 147 -32.40 -7.09 1.84
N CYS A 148 -33.47 -7.86 2.10
CA CYS A 148 -34.82 -7.52 1.65
C CYS A 148 -35.36 -6.28 2.34
N ARG A 149 -35.10 -6.11 3.64
CA ARG A 149 -35.45 -4.88 4.38
C ARG A 149 -34.81 -3.65 3.73
N ASN A 150 -33.55 -3.75 3.30
CA ASN A 150 -32.86 -2.64 2.65
C ASN A 150 -33.39 -2.31 1.25
N ILE A 151 -33.78 -3.29 0.44
CA ILE A 151 -34.46 -3.01 -0.85
C ILE A 151 -35.74 -2.21 -0.63
N LEU A 152 -36.52 -2.58 0.39
CA LEU A 152 -37.74 -1.87 0.76
C LEU A 152 -37.43 -0.45 1.26
N ARG A 153 -36.38 -0.25 2.07
CA ARG A 153 -35.89 1.09 2.45
C ARG A 153 -35.46 1.91 1.25
N GLY A 154 -34.80 1.31 0.27
CA GLY A 154 -34.39 1.95 -0.98
C GLY A 154 -35.59 2.45 -1.79
N PHE A 155 -36.69 1.70 -1.82
CA PHE A 155 -37.94 2.18 -2.40
C PHE A 155 -38.51 3.36 -1.60
N LEU A 156 -38.61 3.21 -0.26
CA LEU A 156 -39.14 4.25 0.60
C LEU A 156 -38.35 5.57 0.47
N ASN A 157 -37.03 5.50 0.27
CA ASN A 157 -36.14 6.65 0.10
C ASN A 157 -36.55 7.59 -1.08
N LEU A 158 -37.24 7.05 -2.10
CA LEU A 158 -37.73 7.83 -3.25
C LEU A 158 -38.86 8.79 -2.88
N LEU A 159 -39.69 8.46 -1.89
CA LEU A 159 -40.86 9.26 -1.53
C LEU A 159 -40.53 10.31 -0.45
N ILE A 160 -39.32 10.33 0.10
CA ILE A 160 -38.94 11.33 1.11
C ILE A 160 -38.93 12.72 0.48
N LEU A 161 -39.75 13.61 1.03
CA LEU A 161 -39.83 15.01 0.64
C LEU A 161 -40.01 15.85 1.91
N THR A 162 -39.07 16.77 2.15
CA THR A 162 -39.20 17.79 3.20
C THR A 162 -39.56 19.13 2.58
N PRO A 163 -40.82 19.40 2.23
CA PRO A 163 -41.20 20.67 1.62
C PRO A 163 -40.95 21.84 2.60
N ARG A 164 -40.50 22.97 2.06
CA ARG A 164 -40.46 24.27 2.75
C ARG A 164 -41.02 25.36 1.85
N TYR A 165 -41.41 26.48 2.45
CA TYR A 165 -41.94 27.64 1.74
C TYR A 165 -40.94 28.30 0.79
N GLN A 166 -39.63 28.10 1.02
CA GLN A 166 -38.58 28.69 0.20
C GLN A 166 -38.41 27.91 -1.12
N LYS A 167 -38.21 28.62 -2.23
CA LYS A 167 -37.93 27.99 -3.54
C LYS A 167 -36.61 27.23 -3.56
N GLU A 168 -35.66 27.63 -2.72
CA GLU A 168 -34.37 26.97 -2.55
C GLU A 168 -33.98 26.97 -1.08
N TYR A 169 -33.54 25.82 -0.56
CA TYR A 169 -33.13 25.67 0.83
C TYR A 169 -32.20 24.47 1.02
N GLU A 170 -31.38 24.53 2.07
CA GLU A 170 -30.52 23.43 2.51
C GLU A 170 -30.99 22.92 3.88
N VAL A 171 -31.07 21.59 4.01
CA VAL A 171 -31.46 20.90 5.23
C VAL A 171 -30.59 19.68 5.43
N LEU A 172 -30.33 19.37 6.69
CA LEU A 172 -29.75 18.11 7.08
C LEU A 172 -30.89 17.07 7.13
N GLU A 173 -30.88 16.10 6.21
CA GLU A 173 -31.97 15.13 6.03
C GLU A 173 -31.48 13.71 6.25
N ASP A 174 -32.23 12.94 7.04
CA ASP A 174 -31.99 11.51 7.28
C ASP A 174 -32.49 10.68 6.10
N GLY A 175 -31.74 9.65 5.73
CA GLY A 175 -32.14 8.71 4.68
C GLY A 175 -31.31 7.45 4.71
N LEU A 176 -31.28 6.72 3.58
CA LEU A 176 -30.64 5.41 3.50
C LEU A 176 -29.14 5.45 3.85
N GLU A 177 -28.43 6.48 3.39
CA GLU A 177 -27.00 6.70 3.58
C GLU A 177 -26.63 7.32 4.94
N GLY A 178 -27.64 7.69 5.75
CA GLY A 178 -27.51 8.42 6.99
C GLY A 178 -28.02 9.86 6.90
N GLU A 179 -27.54 10.70 7.82
CA GLU A 179 -27.91 12.10 7.93
C GLU A 179 -26.93 12.98 7.14
N CYS A 180 -27.34 13.44 5.96
CA CYS A 180 -26.50 14.11 4.96
C CYS A 180 -27.03 15.48 4.55
N ASN A 181 -26.12 16.40 4.20
CA ASN A 181 -26.52 17.74 3.74
C ASN A 181 -27.28 17.64 2.41
N THR A 182 -28.49 18.22 2.38
CA THR A 182 -29.44 18.06 1.28
C THR A 182 -29.97 19.42 0.84
N ARG A 183 -29.84 19.73 -0.45
CA ARG A 183 -30.32 20.96 -1.08
C ARG A 183 -31.57 20.69 -1.90
N TYR A 184 -32.58 21.54 -1.76
CA TYR A 184 -33.82 21.47 -2.51
C TYR A 184 -33.97 22.69 -3.41
N VAL A 185 -34.48 22.48 -4.62
CA VAL A 185 -34.90 23.53 -5.55
C VAL A 185 -36.29 23.18 -6.09
N LEU A 186 -37.25 24.09 -5.91
CA LEU A 186 -38.64 23.94 -6.33
C LEU A 186 -38.92 24.73 -7.61
N TYR A 187 -39.47 24.06 -8.61
CA TYR A 187 -39.97 24.66 -9.85
C TYR A 187 -41.46 24.37 -10.02
N GLU A 188 -42.23 25.38 -10.45
CA GLU A 188 -43.66 25.26 -10.68
C GLU A 188 -43.98 25.37 -12.18
N GLU A 189 -44.67 24.36 -12.71
CA GLU A 189 -45.19 24.36 -14.08
C GLU A 189 -46.66 24.81 -14.06
N LYS A 190 -46.87 26.13 -14.18
CA LYS A 190 -48.17 26.79 -14.05
C LYS A 190 -49.27 26.25 -14.98
N LYS A 191 -48.92 25.64 -16.12
CA LYS A 191 -49.89 25.17 -17.11
C LYS A 191 -50.65 23.90 -16.69
N ASN A 192 -50.08 23.10 -15.79
CA ASN A 192 -50.59 21.76 -15.47
C ASN A 192 -50.79 21.48 -13.96
N ASN A 193 -50.63 22.49 -13.09
CA ASN A 193 -50.57 22.34 -11.63
C ASN A 193 -49.55 21.28 -11.18
N ILE A 194 -48.39 21.26 -11.83
CA ILE A 194 -47.29 20.33 -11.54
C ILE A 194 -46.16 21.08 -10.84
N TYR A 195 -45.68 20.50 -9.75
CA TYR A 195 -44.53 20.96 -8.99
C TYR A 195 -43.38 19.97 -9.15
N LEU A 196 -42.19 20.50 -9.44
CA LEU A 196 -40.95 19.75 -9.60
C LEU A 196 -40.03 20.07 -8.43
N PHE A 197 -39.78 19.07 -7.59
CA PHE A 197 -38.80 19.14 -6.52
C PHE A 197 -37.49 18.51 -6.99
N ASN A 198 -36.44 19.30 -7.09
CA ASN A 198 -35.08 18.80 -7.30
C ASN A 198 -34.36 18.74 -5.95
N ARG A 199 -34.08 17.53 -5.48
CA ARG A 199 -33.41 17.24 -4.20
C ARG A 199 -32.04 16.66 -4.47
N VAL A 200 -30.98 17.35 -4.06
CA VAL A 200 -29.59 16.91 -4.21
C VAL A 200 -28.97 16.67 -2.84
N ARG A 201 -28.39 15.49 -2.62
CA ARG A 201 -27.76 15.10 -1.35
C ARG A 201 -26.26 14.92 -1.55
N ASP A 202 -25.47 15.58 -0.70
CA ASP A 202 -24.02 15.44 -0.67
C ASP A 202 -23.62 14.26 0.24
N LEU A 203 -23.26 13.13 -0.36
CA LEU A 203 -22.88 11.91 0.37
C LEU A 203 -21.44 11.98 0.93
N ASN A 204 -20.72 13.08 0.68
CA ASN A 204 -19.42 13.36 1.26
C ASN A 204 -19.53 14.16 2.56
N ASN A 205 -20.70 14.73 2.85
CA ASN A 205 -20.95 15.58 4.01
C ASN A 205 -22.15 15.04 4.83
N CYS A 206 -21.87 14.01 5.63
CA CYS A 206 -22.85 13.35 6.48
C CYS A 206 -22.32 13.22 7.91
N LYS A 207 -23.16 13.46 8.93
CA LYS A 207 -22.74 13.32 10.35
C LYS A 207 -22.67 11.87 10.83
N GLN A 208 -23.53 11.01 10.28
CA GLN A 208 -23.66 9.60 10.64
C GLN A 208 -23.77 8.75 9.36
N LYS A 209 -22.71 8.81 8.54
CA LYS A 209 -22.65 8.07 7.28
C LYS A 209 -22.72 6.57 7.53
N VAL A 210 -23.66 5.88 6.87
CA VAL A 210 -23.76 4.44 6.94
C VAL A 210 -22.74 3.82 5.99
N MET A 211 -21.72 3.16 6.55
CA MET A 211 -20.67 2.49 5.79
C MET A 211 -19.99 1.42 6.64
N LEU A 212 -19.54 0.34 6.00
CA LEU A 212 -18.68 -0.67 6.64
C LEU A 212 -17.26 -0.54 6.07
N ASN A 213 -16.27 -0.46 6.95
CA ASN A 213 -14.86 -0.44 6.59
C ASN A 213 -14.17 -1.69 7.15
N VAL A 214 -13.47 -2.44 6.31
CA VAL A 214 -12.66 -3.60 6.67
C VAL A 214 -11.25 -3.39 6.13
N GLY A 215 -10.23 -3.56 6.96
CA GLY A 215 -8.82 -3.47 6.54
C GLY A 215 -8.37 -2.09 6.01
N ILE A 216 -9.22 -1.06 6.03
CA ILE A 216 -8.88 0.27 5.49
C ILE A 216 -7.67 0.93 6.18
N PRO A 217 -7.35 0.66 7.47
CA PRO A 217 -6.14 1.21 8.06
C PRO A 217 -4.83 0.83 7.38
N PHE A 218 -4.81 -0.23 6.56
CA PHE A 218 -3.66 -0.55 5.70
C PHE A 218 -3.48 0.45 4.55
N PHE A 219 -4.48 1.25 4.16
CA PHE A 219 -4.33 2.37 3.22
C PHE A 219 -3.76 3.63 3.88
N HIS A 220 -3.60 3.69 5.22
CA HIS A 220 -2.90 4.81 5.88
C HIS A 220 -1.41 4.90 5.51
N LEU A 221 -0.90 3.92 4.76
CA LEU A 221 0.41 3.91 4.13
C LEU A 221 0.59 5.04 3.11
N PHE A 222 -0.50 5.50 2.50
CA PHE A 222 -0.52 6.66 1.60
C PHE A 222 -0.52 7.94 2.45
N GLN A 223 0.68 8.41 2.80
CA GLN A 223 0.85 9.63 3.57
C GLN A 223 0.41 10.81 2.71
N GLN A 224 -0.61 11.54 3.16
CA GLN A 224 -0.80 12.94 2.77
C GLN A 224 -0.46 13.86 3.95
N PRO A 225 0.23 14.99 3.69
CA PRO A 225 0.56 15.98 4.72
C PRO A 225 -0.66 16.72 5.30
N ASN A 226 -1.85 16.57 4.71
CA ASN A 226 -3.07 17.22 5.20
C ASN A 226 -4.10 16.17 5.68
N CYS A 227 -4.34 16.12 6.99
CA CYS A 227 -5.28 15.24 7.69
C CYS A 227 -6.75 15.25 7.19
N PHE A 228 -7.11 16.08 6.21
CA PHE A 228 -8.51 16.29 5.79
C PHE A 228 -9.03 15.36 4.68
N GLN A 229 -8.17 14.60 3.98
CA GLN A 229 -8.63 13.66 2.94
C GLN A 229 -8.90 12.23 3.44
N ARG A 230 -8.72 11.98 4.75
CA ARG A 230 -8.80 10.64 5.38
C ARG A 230 -10.18 9.95 5.25
N GLU A 231 -11.24 10.69 4.93
CA GLU A 231 -12.63 10.19 4.85
C GLU A 231 -13.16 10.01 3.41
N ARG A 232 -12.39 10.34 2.37
CA ARG A 232 -12.88 10.44 0.97
C ARG A 232 -12.37 9.33 0.06
N PHE A 233 -12.32 8.08 0.53
CA PHE A 233 -11.95 6.93 -0.33
C PHE A 233 -12.96 6.74 -1.46
N VAL A 234 -14.25 6.94 -1.19
CA VAL A 234 -15.33 6.98 -2.18
C VAL A 234 -16.05 8.31 -2.09
N GLN A 235 -16.18 8.97 -3.23
CA GLN A 235 -16.95 10.19 -3.36
C GLN A 235 -18.35 9.87 -3.87
N GLY A 236 -19.37 10.58 -3.41
CA GLY A 236 -20.73 10.27 -3.81
C GLY A 236 -21.68 11.46 -3.79
N THR A 237 -22.70 11.37 -4.64
CA THR A 237 -23.84 12.30 -4.66
C THR A 237 -25.10 11.57 -5.10
N SER A 238 -26.27 12.03 -4.64
CA SER A 238 -27.56 11.56 -5.14
C SER A 238 -28.49 12.72 -5.45
N ALA A 239 -29.15 12.67 -6.60
CA ALA A 239 -30.08 13.67 -7.08
C ALA A 239 -31.44 13.02 -7.36
N PHE A 240 -32.52 13.65 -6.90
CA PHE A 240 -33.89 13.19 -7.08
C PHE A 240 -34.71 14.30 -7.70
N VAL A 241 -35.46 13.98 -8.75
CA VAL A 241 -36.45 14.88 -9.36
C VAL A 241 -37.83 14.27 -9.16
N THR A 242 -38.61 14.87 -8.27
CA THR A 242 -39.96 14.42 -7.96
C THR A 242 -40.99 15.34 -8.58
N LYS A 243 -41.90 14.77 -9.36
CA LYS A 243 -43.06 15.43 -9.93
C LYS A 243 -44.29 15.19 -9.06
N VAL A 244 -44.84 16.27 -8.54
CA VAL A 244 -46.06 16.28 -7.73
C VAL A 244 -47.14 16.97 -8.52
N LYS A 245 -48.28 16.30 -8.72
CA LYS A 245 -49.46 16.88 -9.37
C LYS A 245 -50.48 17.22 -8.31
N ARG A 246 -50.92 18.48 -8.30
CA ARG A 246 -52.02 18.92 -7.45
C ARG A 246 -53.35 18.67 -8.15
N ASP A 247 -54.24 17.97 -7.45
CA ASP A 247 -55.63 17.73 -7.87
C ASP A 247 -56.58 18.04 -6.71
N ASN A 248 -57.90 18.01 -6.95
CA ASN A 248 -58.93 18.31 -5.95
C ASN A 248 -58.90 17.37 -4.72
N LYS A 249 -58.16 16.25 -4.80
CA LYS A 249 -57.99 15.25 -3.73
C LYS A 249 -56.67 15.36 -2.96
N GLY A 250 -55.80 16.30 -3.32
CA GLY A 250 -54.49 16.50 -2.68
C GLY A 250 -53.31 16.51 -3.65
N ASP A 251 -52.09 16.56 -3.10
CA ASP A 251 -50.84 16.61 -3.85
C ASP A 251 -50.26 15.19 -4.03
N LEU A 252 -50.39 14.63 -5.24
CA LEU A 252 -50.00 13.26 -5.52
C LEU A 252 -48.64 13.18 -6.24
N ILE A 253 -47.79 12.27 -5.79
CA ILE A 253 -46.50 11.98 -6.45
C ILE A 253 -46.79 11.14 -7.71
N ILE A 254 -46.59 11.72 -8.89
CA ILE A 254 -46.85 11.03 -10.17
C ILE A 254 -45.59 10.40 -10.76
N GLN A 255 -44.42 10.96 -10.49
CA GLN A 255 -43.15 10.47 -11.00
C GLN A 255 -41.99 10.86 -10.08
N VAL A 256 -41.05 9.94 -9.87
CA VAL A 256 -39.76 10.22 -9.22
C VAL A 256 -38.65 9.67 -10.11
N LYS A 257 -37.64 10.51 -10.37
CA LYS A 257 -36.39 10.10 -11.02
C LYS A 257 -35.26 10.26 -10.01
N SER A 258 -34.41 9.26 -9.87
CA SER A 258 -33.24 9.31 -9.00
C SER A 258 -31.99 8.97 -9.81
N GLU A 259 -30.92 9.73 -9.60
CA GLU A 259 -29.59 9.43 -10.09
C GLU A 259 -28.60 9.51 -8.93
N GLN A 260 -27.93 8.40 -8.66
CA GLN A 260 -26.83 8.33 -7.70
C GLN A 260 -25.54 7.98 -8.43
N VAL A 261 -24.47 8.66 -8.06
CA VAL A 261 -23.12 8.36 -8.54
C VAL A 261 -22.22 8.15 -7.34
N LEU A 262 -21.53 7.01 -7.31
CA LEU A 262 -20.42 6.73 -6.40
C LEU A 262 -19.16 6.56 -7.24
N GLU A 263 -18.14 7.32 -6.91
CA GLU A 263 -16.86 7.38 -7.61
C GLU A 263 -15.73 6.92 -6.68
N PHE A 264 -14.89 6.06 -7.24
CA PHE A 264 -13.74 5.47 -6.58
C PHE A 264 -12.48 5.81 -7.38
N PRO A 265 -11.78 6.91 -7.02
CA PRO A 265 -10.59 7.34 -7.74
C PRO A 265 -9.40 6.42 -7.43
N ILE A 266 -8.91 5.72 -8.44
CA ILE A 266 -7.71 4.87 -8.38
C ILE A 266 -6.60 5.60 -9.09
N GLY A 267 -5.89 6.42 -8.34
CA GLY A 267 -4.69 7.03 -8.85
C GLY A 267 -4.90 8.35 -9.61
N GLY A 268 -5.79 9.21 -9.13
CA GLY A 268 -5.94 10.60 -9.59
C GLY A 268 -7.34 10.91 -10.09
N GLU A 269 -7.56 12.14 -10.56
CA GLU A 269 -8.87 12.63 -11.02
C GLU A 269 -9.33 11.97 -12.33
N ASP A 270 -8.39 11.59 -13.21
CA ASP A 270 -8.66 10.96 -14.53
C ASP A 270 -8.68 9.42 -14.51
N ALA A 271 -8.76 8.81 -13.33
CA ALA A 271 -8.58 7.37 -13.14
C ALA A 271 -9.64 6.80 -12.20
N THR A 272 -10.91 6.96 -12.55
CA THR A 272 -12.02 6.73 -11.62
C THR A 272 -12.87 5.51 -12.01
N GLY A 273 -12.97 4.55 -11.10
CA GLY A 273 -14.02 3.52 -11.14
C GLY A 273 -15.33 4.12 -10.63
N TYR A 274 -16.48 3.71 -11.16
CA TYR A 274 -17.76 4.25 -10.70
C TYR A 274 -18.85 3.20 -10.61
N MET A 275 -19.86 3.53 -9.81
CA MET A 275 -21.19 2.92 -9.82
C MET A 275 -22.24 4.02 -9.97
N LYS A 276 -23.16 3.82 -10.91
CA LYS A 276 -24.32 4.69 -11.15
C LYS A 276 -25.59 3.91 -10.89
N ALA A 277 -26.50 4.47 -10.09
CA ALA A 277 -27.84 3.93 -9.91
C ALA A 277 -28.86 4.92 -10.46
N HIS A 278 -29.66 4.48 -11.42
CA HIS A 278 -30.78 5.22 -11.97
C HIS A 278 -32.09 4.56 -11.54
N GLN A 279 -32.98 5.31 -10.90
CA GLN A 279 -34.30 4.81 -10.50
C GLN A 279 -35.39 5.66 -11.15
N LEU A 280 -36.44 5.00 -11.63
CA LEU A 280 -37.63 5.61 -12.20
C LEU A 280 -38.86 5.00 -11.56
N LEU A 281 -39.65 5.84 -10.91
CA LEU A 281 -40.94 5.50 -10.33
C LEU A 281 -42.02 6.29 -11.09
N ASN A 282 -43.01 5.60 -11.64
CA ASN A 282 -44.13 6.22 -12.36
C ASN A 282 -45.46 5.70 -11.79
N LEU A 283 -46.36 6.60 -11.45
CA LEU A 283 -47.72 6.25 -11.08
C LEU A 283 -48.45 5.72 -12.32
N ARG A 284 -48.95 4.48 -12.25
CA ARG A 284 -49.67 3.83 -13.35
C ARG A 284 -51.17 4.05 -13.20
N GLU A 285 -51.70 3.78 -12.02
CA GLU A 285 -53.13 3.84 -11.75
C GLU A 285 -53.42 4.09 -10.27
N VAL A 286 -54.59 4.68 -10.03
CA VAL A 286 -55.16 4.92 -8.70
C VAL A 286 -56.51 4.21 -8.68
N ARG A 287 -56.66 3.21 -7.82
CA ARG A 287 -57.92 2.46 -7.65
C ARG A 287 -58.56 2.82 -6.31
N PRO A 288 -59.88 3.00 -6.22
CA PRO A 288 -60.56 3.06 -4.95
C PRO A 288 -60.48 1.68 -4.27
N ASP A 289 -60.22 1.67 -2.96
CA ASP A 289 -60.30 0.46 -2.14
C ASP A 289 -61.78 0.09 -2.00
N GLN A 290 -62.28 -0.83 -2.84
CA GLN A 290 -63.71 -1.15 -2.90
C GLN A 290 -64.20 -1.80 -1.59
N GLY A 291 -65.20 -1.17 -0.96
CA GLY A 291 -65.59 -1.39 0.42
C GLY A 291 -66.23 -2.75 0.76
N GLN A 292 -66.00 -3.15 2.02
CA GLN A 292 -66.79 -3.97 2.94
C GLN A 292 -67.24 -5.40 2.56
N GLN A 293 -67.48 -5.77 1.30
CA GLN A 293 -67.92 -7.14 0.97
C GLN A 293 -66.76 -8.15 0.80
N GLN A 294 -65.54 -7.69 0.48
CA GLN A 294 -64.33 -8.55 0.48
C GLN A 294 -63.57 -8.55 1.81
N GLN A 295 -63.95 -7.70 2.77
CA GLN A 295 -63.22 -7.56 4.05
C GLN A 295 -63.36 -8.80 4.95
N GLN A 296 -64.42 -9.59 4.86
CA GLN A 296 -64.56 -10.82 5.66
C GLN A 296 -63.71 -11.99 5.13
N GLN A 297 -63.54 -12.14 3.81
CA GLN A 297 -62.60 -13.11 3.23
C GLN A 297 -61.15 -12.63 3.33
N GLN A 298 -60.91 -11.32 3.22
CA GLN A 298 -59.58 -10.72 3.41
C GLN A 298 -59.14 -10.72 4.87
N GLN A 299 -60.02 -10.64 5.87
CA GLN A 299 -59.64 -10.72 7.29
C GLN A 299 -59.16 -12.13 7.68
N GLN A 300 -59.80 -13.20 7.17
CA GLN A 300 -59.30 -14.57 7.36
C GLN A 300 -57.97 -14.81 6.64
N GLN A 301 -57.79 -14.27 5.42
CA GLN A 301 -56.51 -14.32 4.71
C GLN A 301 -55.45 -13.41 5.35
N GLN A 302 -55.81 -12.27 5.93
CA GLN A 302 -54.89 -11.38 6.65
C GLN A 302 -54.45 -11.98 7.98
N GLN A 303 -55.31 -12.69 8.71
CA GLN A 303 -54.91 -13.43 9.92
C GLN A 303 -53.99 -14.62 9.59
N GLN A 304 -54.27 -15.38 8.52
CA GLN A 304 -53.36 -16.44 8.05
C GLN A 304 -52.04 -15.90 7.46
N GLN A 305 -52.05 -14.74 6.79
CA GLN A 305 -50.84 -14.10 6.24
C GLN A 305 -50.03 -13.35 7.31
N GLN A 306 -50.64 -12.79 8.35
CA GLN A 306 -49.94 -12.25 9.52
C GLN A 306 -49.23 -13.37 10.30
N GLN A 307 -49.83 -14.56 10.40
CA GLN A 307 -49.15 -15.74 10.96
C GLN A 307 -47.91 -16.17 10.14
N GLN A 308 -47.90 -15.93 8.82
CA GLN A 308 -46.75 -16.23 7.94
C GLN A 308 -45.68 -15.13 7.93
N GLN A 309 -46.04 -13.86 8.20
CA GLN A 309 -45.09 -12.74 8.20
C GLN A 309 -44.28 -12.61 9.49
N GLY A 310 -44.66 -13.28 10.58
CA GLY A 310 -43.95 -13.18 11.86
C GLY A 310 -44.12 -11.80 12.52
N GLU A 311 -43.41 -11.58 13.62
CA GLU A 311 -43.50 -10.35 14.41
C GLU A 311 -42.95 -9.13 13.62
N LEU A 312 -43.66 -8.00 13.67
CA LEU A 312 -43.21 -6.73 13.07
C LEU A 312 -42.32 -5.95 14.05
N GLU A 313 -41.23 -5.37 13.55
CA GLU A 313 -40.30 -4.54 14.31
C GLU A 313 -40.33 -3.09 13.81
N LEU A 314 -40.28 -2.15 14.75
CA LEU A 314 -40.13 -0.73 14.46
C LEU A 314 -38.69 -0.45 14.03
N THR A 315 -38.53 0.13 12.84
CA THR A 315 -37.23 0.38 12.20
C THR A 315 -37.13 1.81 11.69
N ASN A 316 -35.91 2.24 11.33
CA ASN A 316 -35.66 3.51 10.65
C ASN A 316 -35.37 3.30 9.15
N ILE A 317 -35.20 4.40 8.44
CA ILE A 317 -34.94 4.43 6.99
C ILE A 317 -33.49 4.12 6.61
N ARG A 318 -32.57 4.12 7.59
CA ARG A 318 -31.14 3.94 7.37
C ARG A 318 -30.85 2.52 6.94
N TYR A 319 -29.84 2.37 6.08
CA TYR A 319 -29.39 1.05 5.65
C TYR A 319 -28.88 0.22 6.83
N ASP A 320 -29.28 -1.04 6.89
CA ASP A 320 -28.81 -1.99 7.90
C ASP A 320 -27.75 -2.90 7.27
N ILE A 321 -26.51 -2.83 7.73
CA ILE A 321 -25.38 -3.53 7.11
C ILE A 321 -25.44 -5.02 7.48
N PRO A 322 -25.76 -5.94 6.53
CA PRO A 322 -25.83 -7.36 6.85
C PRO A 322 -24.47 -7.91 7.30
N LYS A 323 -24.48 -8.80 8.30
CA LYS A 323 -23.26 -9.44 8.82
C LYS A 323 -22.57 -10.35 7.79
N SER A 324 -23.28 -10.77 6.75
CA SER A 324 -22.80 -11.66 5.68
C SER A 324 -21.99 -10.95 4.59
N LEU A 325 -22.03 -9.61 4.52
CA LEU A 325 -21.32 -8.82 3.53
C LEU A 325 -19.82 -9.11 3.48
N LEU A 326 -19.24 -8.87 2.31
CA LEU A 326 -17.86 -9.19 1.94
C LEU A 326 -17.57 -10.68 1.74
N LEU A 327 -18.45 -11.65 2.01
CA LEU A 327 -18.18 -13.03 1.57
C LEU A 327 -18.06 -13.15 0.05
N PRO A 328 -17.27 -14.09 -0.48
CA PRO A 328 -17.44 -14.55 -1.86
C PRO A 328 -18.90 -14.92 -2.12
N VAL A 329 -19.36 -14.80 -3.38
CA VAL A 329 -20.70 -15.28 -3.74
C VAL A 329 -20.76 -16.77 -3.44
N MET A 330 -21.70 -17.18 -2.59
CA MET A 330 -21.81 -18.56 -2.14
C MET A 330 -22.98 -19.24 -2.81
N GLU A 331 -22.76 -20.47 -3.29
CA GLU A 331 -23.81 -21.30 -3.88
C GLU A 331 -24.87 -21.69 -2.82
N ASN A 332 -24.44 -21.86 -1.56
CA ASN A 332 -25.31 -22.18 -0.42
C ASN A 332 -24.98 -21.28 0.79
N TYR A 333 -25.65 -20.12 0.90
CA TYR A 333 -25.42 -19.17 1.99
C TYR A 333 -25.93 -19.63 3.37
N ASN A 334 -26.78 -20.66 3.42
CA ASN A 334 -27.40 -21.19 4.65
C ASN A 334 -26.54 -22.21 5.44
N ARG A 335 -25.30 -22.48 5.02
CA ARG A 335 -24.42 -23.44 5.74
C ARG A 335 -23.83 -22.83 6.99
N ASP A 336 -23.75 -23.60 8.07
CA ASP A 336 -23.11 -23.19 9.32
C ASP A 336 -21.63 -22.79 9.09
N PRO A 337 -21.21 -21.57 9.48
CA PRO A 337 -19.84 -21.09 9.23
C PRO A 337 -18.76 -21.94 9.91
N VAL A 338 -19.06 -22.57 11.05
CA VAL A 338 -18.09 -23.41 11.77
C VAL A 338 -17.82 -24.69 11.00
N GLN A 339 -18.88 -25.38 10.55
CA GLN A 339 -18.74 -26.58 9.71
C GLN A 339 -17.99 -26.30 8.40
N GLN A 340 -18.26 -25.16 7.75
CA GLN A 340 -17.57 -24.80 6.51
C GLN A 340 -16.07 -24.55 6.73
N ALA A 341 -15.70 -23.85 7.81
CA ALA A 341 -14.30 -23.62 8.14
C ALA A 341 -13.59 -24.94 8.51
N GLU A 342 -14.26 -25.85 9.21
CA GLU A 342 -13.72 -27.17 9.54
C GLU A 342 -13.40 -27.98 8.27
N GLN A 343 -14.31 -28.00 7.29
CA GLN A 343 -14.07 -28.64 5.99
C GLN A 343 -12.88 -28.02 5.25
N LEU A 344 -12.83 -26.68 5.15
CA LEU A 344 -11.72 -25.98 4.51
C LEU A 344 -10.37 -26.25 5.20
N LEU A 345 -10.35 -26.35 6.53
CA LEU A 345 -9.15 -26.64 7.31
C LEU A 345 -8.68 -28.08 7.12
N GLN A 346 -9.59 -29.05 7.05
CA GLN A 346 -9.25 -30.43 6.73
C GLN A 346 -8.65 -30.55 5.32
N ASP A 347 -9.27 -29.88 4.33
CA ASP A 347 -8.77 -29.82 2.96
C ASP A 347 -7.44 -29.06 2.82
N SER A 348 -7.09 -28.23 3.82
CA SER A 348 -5.92 -27.35 3.76
C SER A 348 -4.57 -28.06 3.73
N VAL A 349 -4.53 -29.34 4.07
CA VAL A 349 -3.34 -30.20 3.95
C VAL A 349 -2.91 -30.36 2.48
N HIS A 350 -3.85 -30.20 1.53
CA HIS A 350 -3.61 -30.33 0.10
C HIS A 350 -3.46 -28.99 -0.62
N TRP A 351 -3.48 -27.86 0.10
CA TRP A 351 -3.39 -26.56 -0.54
C TRP A 351 -1.98 -26.31 -1.08
N GLN A 352 -1.89 -25.94 -2.36
CA GLN A 352 -0.66 -25.47 -2.97
C GLN A 352 -0.81 -24.00 -3.34
N MET A 353 0.17 -23.17 -2.99
CA MET A 353 0.11 -21.72 -3.29
C MET A 353 0.07 -21.41 -4.79
N ARG A 354 0.52 -22.35 -5.63
CA ARG A 354 0.42 -22.27 -7.10
C ARG A 354 -1.02 -22.42 -7.61
N ASP A 355 -1.92 -23.01 -6.83
CA ASP A 355 -3.30 -23.22 -7.25
C ASP A 355 -4.03 -21.90 -7.39
N LYS A 356 -4.70 -21.68 -8.52
CA LYS A 356 -5.51 -20.47 -8.76
C LYS A 356 -6.59 -20.24 -7.70
N MET A 357 -7.07 -21.31 -7.05
CA MET A 357 -8.09 -21.25 -6.02
C MET A 357 -7.55 -21.05 -4.59
N PHE A 358 -6.22 -21.11 -4.38
CA PHE A 358 -5.61 -20.98 -3.06
C PHE A 358 -6.05 -19.70 -2.35
N SER A 359 -5.90 -18.54 -3.01
CA SER A 359 -6.24 -17.24 -2.45
C SER A 359 -7.72 -17.14 -2.10
N THR A 360 -8.61 -17.63 -2.97
CA THR A 360 -10.06 -17.66 -2.70
C THR A 360 -10.39 -18.49 -1.47
N LYS A 361 -9.76 -19.67 -1.31
CA LYS A 361 -9.96 -20.53 -0.12
C LYS A 361 -9.41 -19.88 1.15
N ALA A 362 -8.23 -19.25 1.09
CA ALA A 362 -7.61 -18.56 2.22
C ALA A 362 -8.43 -17.35 2.67
N ILE A 363 -8.92 -16.53 1.73
CA ILE A 363 -9.80 -15.38 2.02
C ILE A 363 -11.15 -15.86 2.57
N LEU A 364 -11.72 -16.95 2.04
CA LEU A 364 -12.96 -17.51 2.55
C LEU A 364 -12.80 -17.96 4.01
N LEU A 365 -11.74 -18.71 4.32
CA LEU A 365 -11.44 -19.16 5.69
C LEU A 365 -11.25 -17.96 6.63
N LEU A 366 -10.50 -16.95 6.21
CA LEU A 366 -10.32 -15.69 6.95
C LEU A 366 -11.67 -15.05 7.31
N ARG A 367 -12.56 -14.87 6.33
CA ARG A 367 -13.86 -14.21 6.52
C ARG A 367 -14.82 -15.04 7.38
N LEU A 368 -14.71 -16.37 7.36
CA LEU A 368 -15.43 -17.26 8.28
C LEU A 368 -14.92 -17.06 9.71
N VAL A 369 -13.60 -17.10 9.92
CA VAL A 369 -12.96 -16.92 11.23
C VAL A 369 -13.29 -15.55 11.84
N GLN A 370 -13.35 -14.49 11.03
CA GLN A 370 -13.73 -13.14 11.49
C GLN A 370 -15.11 -13.07 12.17
N ARG A 371 -16.00 -14.06 11.95
CA ARG A 371 -17.38 -14.08 12.44
C ARG A 371 -17.63 -15.05 13.59
N MET A 372 -16.63 -15.85 13.93
CA MET A 372 -16.77 -16.89 14.95
C MET A 372 -16.77 -16.30 16.36
N SER A 373 -17.50 -16.93 17.27
CA SER A 373 -17.36 -16.64 18.69
C SER A 373 -16.05 -17.22 19.23
N TYR A 374 -15.63 -16.75 20.41
CA TYR A 374 -14.47 -17.29 21.10
C TYR A 374 -14.59 -18.81 21.36
N ASN A 375 -15.81 -19.27 21.68
CA ASN A 375 -16.08 -20.68 21.96
C ASN A 375 -16.00 -21.54 20.69
N ASP A 376 -16.51 -21.02 19.56
CA ASP A 376 -16.43 -21.70 18.27
C ASP A 376 -14.97 -21.86 17.83
N LEU A 377 -14.15 -20.82 17.97
CA LEU A 377 -12.71 -20.87 17.66
C LEU A 377 -11.97 -21.88 18.53
N THR A 378 -12.28 -21.92 19.83
CA THR A 378 -11.68 -22.89 20.75
C THR A 378 -12.06 -24.33 20.37
N THR A 379 -13.33 -24.56 20.04
CA THR A 379 -13.83 -25.86 19.61
C THR A 379 -13.16 -26.30 18.30
N LEU A 380 -13.08 -25.40 17.31
CA LEU A 380 -12.45 -25.66 16.03
C LEU A 380 -10.95 -25.94 16.19
N TYR A 381 -10.24 -25.14 17.01
CA TYR A 381 -8.82 -25.34 17.30
C TYR A 381 -8.57 -26.72 17.91
N ASN A 382 -9.36 -27.14 18.88
CA ASN A 382 -9.18 -28.45 19.53
C ASN A 382 -9.26 -29.60 18.52
N LYS A 383 -10.15 -29.50 17.52
CA LYS A 383 -10.28 -30.49 16.44
C LYS A 383 -9.05 -30.53 15.51
N VAL A 384 -8.49 -29.37 15.15
CA VAL A 384 -7.37 -29.28 14.19
C VAL A 384 -5.99 -29.21 14.83
N SER A 385 -5.91 -29.10 16.16
CA SER A 385 -4.67 -28.90 16.94
C SER A 385 -3.58 -29.95 16.66
N ARG A 386 -3.99 -31.19 16.35
CA ARG A 386 -3.08 -32.31 16.06
C ARG A 386 -2.65 -32.39 14.59
N ILE A 387 -3.19 -31.55 13.71
CA ILE A 387 -2.88 -31.51 12.28
C ILE A 387 -2.06 -30.24 12.01
N PRO A 388 -0.72 -30.29 11.90
CA PRO A 388 0.13 -29.10 11.90
C PRO A 388 -0.23 -28.07 10.82
N VAL A 389 -0.54 -28.52 9.60
CA VAL A 389 -0.90 -27.65 8.47
C VAL A 389 -2.23 -26.95 8.72
N ALA A 390 -3.27 -27.69 9.14
CA ALA A 390 -4.58 -27.12 9.45
C ALA A 390 -4.51 -26.18 10.67
N ARG A 391 -3.79 -26.56 11.73
CA ARG A 391 -3.51 -25.70 12.89
C ARG A 391 -2.86 -24.39 12.45
N LYS A 392 -1.83 -24.45 11.61
CA LYS A 392 -1.15 -23.27 11.08
C LYS A 392 -2.09 -22.38 10.26
N ASN A 393 -2.89 -22.95 9.36
CA ASN A 393 -3.85 -22.19 8.55
C ASN A 393 -4.94 -21.51 9.38
N LEU A 394 -5.42 -22.16 10.45
CA LEU A 394 -6.34 -21.53 11.41
C LEU A 394 -5.68 -20.36 12.14
N LEU A 395 -4.43 -20.51 12.61
CA LEU A 395 -3.69 -19.44 13.28
C LEU A 395 -3.40 -18.27 12.33
N ILE A 396 -2.99 -18.53 11.09
CA ILE A 396 -2.83 -17.51 10.03
C ILE A 396 -4.15 -16.75 9.85
N SER A 397 -5.26 -17.46 9.72
CA SER A 397 -6.58 -16.83 9.58
C SER A 397 -6.97 -15.98 10.80
N CYS A 398 -6.64 -16.42 12.02
CA CYS A 398 -6.90 -15.66 13.24
C CYS A 398 -6.09 -14.35 13.32
N VAL A 399 -4.79 -14.38 12.97
CA VAL A 399 -3.95 -13.18 13.02
C VAL A 399 -4.37 -12.16 11.96
N HIS A 400 -4.71 -12.62 10.75
CA HIS A 400 -5.17 -11.75 9.68
C HIS A 400 -6.62 -11.26 9.88
N ALA A 401 -7.45 -12.01 10.60
CA ALA A 401 -8.79 -11.57 10.97
C ALA A 401 -8.73 -10.34 11.88
N GLY A 402 -7.74 -10.29 12.77
CA GLY A 402 -7.32 -9.09 13.49
C GLY A 402 -8.35 -8.45 14.42
N ASN A 403 -9.51 -9.06 14.64
CA ASN A 403 -10.53 -8.53 15.52
C ASN A 403 -10.22 -8.84 17.00
N LEU A 404 -10.94 -8.21 17.93
CA LEU A 404 -10.67 -8.36 19.36
C LEU A 404 -10.79 -9.81 19.85
N ILE A 405 -11.70 -10.60 19.27
CA ILE A 405 -11.92 -12.01 19.64
C ILE A 405 -10.70 -12.85 19.23
N THR A 406 -10.20 -12.68 18.00
CA THR A 406 -9.04 -13.46 17.54
C THR A 406 -7.74 -13.04 18.23
N VAL A 407 -7.56 -11.75 18.52
CA VAL A 407 -6.41 -11.28 19.32
C VAL A 407 -6.45 -11.88 20.73
N LYS A 408 -7.62 -11.93 21.37
CA LYS A 408 -7.80 -12.58 22.67
C LYS A 408 -7.50 -14.08 22.60
N PHE A 409 -7.99 -14.76 21.56
CA PHE A 409 -7.71 -16.18 21.33
C PHE A 409 -6.21 -16.47 21.18
N ILE A 410 -5.49 -15.68 20.35
CA ILE A 410 -4.03 -15.83 20.21
C ILE A 410 -3.31 -15.54 21.52
N LYS A 411 -3.76 -14.51 22.27
CA LYS A 411 -3.22 -14.21 23.59
C LYS A 411 -3.37 -15.41 24.52
N ASP A 412 -4.55 -15.99 24.65
CA ASP A 412 -4.80 -17.11 25.56
C ASP A 412 -3.95 -18.34 25.19
N LYS A 413 -3.77 -18.63 23.89
CA LYS A 413 -2.89 -19.72 23.40
C LYS A 413 -1.39 -19.46 23.61
N ALA A 414 -0.95 -18.21 23.49
CA ALA A 414 0.43 -17.84 23.79
C ALA A 414 0.71 -17.89 25.31
N VAL A 415 -0.23 -17.41 26.13
CA VAL A 415 -0.11 -17.38 27.59
C VAL A 415 -0.15 -18.77 28.21
N SER A 416 -0.94 -19.70 27.65
CA SER A 416 -1.03 -21.08 28.17
C SER A 416 0.20 -21.93 27.91
N GLY A 417 1.14 -21.47 27.07
CA GLY A 417 2.34 -22.23 26.69
C GLY A 417 2.05 -23.37 25.70
N GLU A 418 0.87 -23.41 25.10
CA GLU A 418 0.49 -24.41 24.07
C GLU A 418 1.21 -24.23 22.73
N LEU A 419 1.87 -23.08 22.52
CA LEU A 419 2.57 -22.74 21.29
C LEU A 419 4.09 -22.83 21.47
N ALA A 420 4.77 -23.45 20.52
CA ALA A 420 6.23 -23.53 20.51
C ALA A 420 6.85 -22.14 20.28
N TYR A 421 8.08 -21.93 20.76
CA TYR A 421 8.80 -20.66 20.55
C TYR A 421 8.92 -20.28 19.06
N SER A 422 9.13 -21.27 18.18
CA SER A 422 9.18 -21.06 16.73
C SER A 422 7.85 -20.54 16.15
N ASP A 423 6.71 -20.94 16.73
CA ASP A 423 5.39 -20.43 16.33
C ASP A 423 5.22 -18.98 16.80
N LEU A 424 5.67 -18.67 18.01
CA LEU A 424 5.56 -17.32 18.59
C LEU A 424 6.34 -16.27 17.78
N ILE A 425 7.51 -16.62 17.24
CA ILE A 425 8.39 -15.72 16.45
C ILE A 425 7.63 -15.03 15.32
N TRP A 426 6.82 -15.77 14.56
CA TRP A 426 6.06 -15.18 13.47
C TRP A 426 4.65 -14.76 13.92
N LEU A 427 4.03 -15.48 14.86
CA LEU A 427 2.63 -15.29 15.23
C LEU A 427 2.38 -13.99 15.99
N LEU A 428 3.19 -13.66 17.01
CA LEU A 428 2.96 -12.46 17.84
C LEU A 428 3.18 -11.15 17.06
N PRO A 429 4.29 -10.96 16.32
CA PRO A 429 4.46 -9.77 15.51
C PRO A 429 3.37 -9.67 14.44
N THR A 430 3.02 -10.77 13.76
CA THR A 430 1.93 -10.76 12.75
C THR A 430 0.59 -10.38 13.38
N THR A 431 0.28 -10.86 14.59
CA THR A 431 -0.94 -10.50 15.31
C THR A 431 -1.04 -8.99 15.49
N PHE A 432 0.01 -8.32 15.97
CA PHE A 432 0.00 -6.86 16.09
C PHE A 432 0.07 -6.14 14.74
N HIS A 433 0.77 -6.72 13.75
CA HIS A 433 0.79 -6.19 12.39
C HIS A 433 -0.56 -6.27 11.68
N PHE A 434 -1.48 -7.14 12.08
CA PHE A 434 -2.80 -7.28 11.45
C PHE A 434 -3.99 -7.01 12.36
N ALA A 435 -3.75 -6.77 13.66
CA ALA A 435 -4.78 -6.34 14.60
C ALA A 435 -5.42 -5.03 14.12
N ASN A 436 -6.74 -5.08 13.97
CA ASN A 436 -7.62 -3.95 13.69
C ASN A 436 -8.81 -3.98 14.67
N PRO A 437 -8.55 -3.84 15.97
CA PRO A 437 -9.58 -3.98 16.99
C PRO A 437 -10.55 -2.80 16.98
N ASP A 438 -11.79 -3.04 17.39
CA ASP A 438 -12.87 -2.06 17.40
C ASP A 438 -12.47 -0.80 18.19
N ILE A 439 -12.53 0.37 17.54
CA ILE A 439 -12.19 1.67 18.13
C ILE A 439 -13.10 2.00 19.33
N THR A 440 -14.31 1.43 19.38
CA THR A 440 -15.21 1.58 20.53
C THR A 440 -14.76 0.78 21.76
N LYS A 441 -13.90 -0.23 21.58
CA LYS A 441 -13.40 -1.15 22.64
C LYS A 441 -11.90 -1.01 22.87
N VAL A 442 -11.37 0.21 22.76
CA VAL A 442 -9.94 0.51 22.91
C VAL A 442 -9.39 0.10 24.27
N GLU A 443 -10.15 0.27 25.35
CA GLU A 443 -9.70 -0.09 26.70
C GLU A 443 -9.52 -1.60 26.88
N GLU A 444 -10.47 -2.40 26.40
CA GLU A 444 -10.38 -3.86 26.41
C GLU A 444 -9.21 -4.34 25.55
N THR A 445 -9.03 -3.72 24.38
CA THR A 445 -7.87 -3.97 23.50
C THR A 445 -6.55 -3.70 24.23
N ALA A 446 -6.43 -2.55 24.89
CA ALA A 446 -5.23 -2.20 25.64
C ALA A 446 -4.92 -3.22 26.73
N LYS A 447 -5.95 -3.71 27.44
CA LYS A 447 -5.79 -4.75 28.47
C LYS A 447 -5.29 -6.08 27.89
N VAL A 448 -5.96 -6.59 26.84
CA VAL A 448 -5.61 -7.88 26.20
C VAL A 448 -4.17 -7.85 25.65
N THR A 449 -3.80 -6.73 25.04
CA THR A 449 -2.47 -6.57 24.42
C THR A 449 -1.37 -6.32 25.45
N ALA A 450 -1.64 -5.60 26.54
CA ALA A 450 -0.70 -5.46 27.65
C ALA A 450 -0.43 -6.79 28.36
N GLU A 451 -1.47 -7.60 28.59
CA GLU A 451 -1.32 -8.96 29.12
C GLU A 451 -0.41 -9.82 28.22
N LEU A 452 -0.60 -9.75 26.90
CA LEU A 452 0.24 -10.46 25.93
C LEU A 452 1.71 -10.04 26.03
N LEU A 453 1.99 -8.73 26.04
CA LEU A 453 3.34 -8.17 26.13
C LEU A 453 4.03 -8.53 27.45
N SER A 454 3.27 -8.63 28.55
CA SER A 454 3.82 -8.96 29.88
C SER A 454 4.42 -10.37 29.98
N LYS A 455 4.04 -11.28 29.07
CA LYS A 455 4.56 -12.66 29.02
C LYS A 455 5.86 -12.81 28.24
N ILE A 456 6.32 -11.75 27.60
CA ILE A 456 7.60 -11.75 26.89
C ILE A 456 8.69 -11.56 27.93
N THR A 457 9.31 -12.67 28.36
CA THR A 457 10.34 -12.69 29.42
C THR A 457 11.56 -11.84 29.04
N ASP A 458 12.08 -12.04 27.83
CA ASP A 458 13.20 -11.27 27.29
C ASP A 458 12.70 -10.27 26.23
N LYS A 459 12.51 -9.02 26.66
CA LYS A 459 12.09 -7.91 25.79
C LYS A 459 13.10 -7.62 24.69
N THR A 460 14.39 -7.91 24.92
CA THR A 460 15.49 -7.66 23.99
C THR A 460 15.79 -8.84 23.05
N SER A 461 15.18 -10.00 23.27
CA SER A 461 15.23 -11.11 22.32
C SER A 461 14.67 -10.71 20.94
N PHE A 462 14.99 -11.47 19.89
CA PHE A 462 14.41 -11.28 18.55
C PHE A 462 12.87 -11.23 18.60
N LEU A 463 12.24 -12.17 19.32
CA LEU A 463 10.79 -12.20 19.51
C LEU A 463 10.29 -10.94 20.21
N GLY A 464 10.94 -10.54 21.31
CA GLY A 464 10.55 -9.36 22.08
C GLY A 464 10.64 -8.08 21.24
N LYS A 465 11.76 -7.87 20.55
CA LYS A 465 11.95 -6.73 19.64
C LYS A 465 10.87 -6.67 18.56
N ALA A 466 10.71 -7.75 17.79
CA ALA A 466 9.72 -7.81 16.71
C ALA A 466 8.30 -7.56 17.23
N THR A 467 7.97 -8.09 18.41
CA THR A 467 6.63 -7.96 19.00
C THR A 467 6.34 -6.54 19.49
N TYR A 468 7.28 -5.87 20.16
CA TYR A 468 7.12 -4.47 20.60
C TYR A 468 7.07 -3.49 19.42
N LEU A 469 7.87 -3.71 18.39
CA LEU A 469 7.82 -2.91 17.15
C LEU A 469 6.47 -3.06 16.44
N ALA A 470 5.97 -4.29 16.34
CA ALA A 470 4.65 -4.55 15.78
C ALA A 470 3.53 -3.94 16.64
N TYR A 471 3.64 -3.99 17.97
CA TYR A 471 2.71 -3.33 18.88
C TYR A 471 2.64 -1.81 18.63
N GLY A 472 3.78 -1.14 18.45
CA GLY A 472 3.81 0.27 18.06
C GLY A 472 3.03 0.53 16.76
N THR A 473 3.17 -0.34 15.76
CA THR A 473 2.43 -0.24 14.49
C THR A 473 0.92 -0.43 14.67
N MET A 474 0.50 -1.31 15.59
CA MET A 474 -0.91 -1.47 15.97
C MET A 474 -1.45 -0.20 16.65
N VAL A 475 -0.70 0.38 17.59
CA VAL A 475 -1.10 1.61 18.29
C VAL A 475 -1.32 2.76 17.31
N ASN A 476 -0.42 2.92 16.33
CA ASN A 476 -0.56 3.92 15.28
C ASN A 476 -1.90 3.79 14.55
N ARG A 477 -2.24 2.56 14.12
CA ARG A 477 -3.50 2.26 13.43
C ARG A 477 -4.72 2.43 14.31
N GLN A 478 -4.68 2.00 15.57
CA GLN A 478 -5.79 2.19 16.50
C GLN A 478 -6.09 3.67 16.78
N CYS A 479 -5.06 4.51 16.68
CA CYS A 479 -5.13 5.93 16.93
C CYS A 479 -5.19 6.79 15.65
N SER A 480 -5.30 6.19 14.45
CA SER A 480 -5.25 6.91 13.18
C SER A 480 -6.53 7.72 12.88
N THR A 481 -7.68 7.22 13.34
CA THR A 481 -9.02 7.81 13.14
C THR A 481 -9.43 8.78 14.26
N SER A 482 -8.71 8.78 15.39
CA SER A 482 -8.95 9.67 16.51
C SER A 482 -7.97 10.84 16.51
N ARG A 483 -8.41 12.02 16.98
CA ARG A 483 -7.51 13.17 17.19
C ARG A 483 -6.54 12.95 18.34
N THR A 484 -6.91 12.10 19.30
CA THR A 484 -6.11 11.79 20.49
C THR A 484 -6.08 10.29 20.74
N CYS A 485 -4.88 9.75 20.97
CA CYS A 485 -4.69 8.35 21.29
C CYS A 485 -5.00 8.06 22.76
N HIS A 486 -5.62 6.92 23.05
CA HIS A 486 -5.96 6.55 24.42
C HIS A 486 -4.69 6.22 25.23
N PRO A 487 -4.46 6.82 26.41
CA PRO A 487 -3.22 6.64 27.18
C PRO A 487 -2.84 5.19 27.48
N LYS A 488 -3.83 4.32 27.78
CA LYS A 488 -3.59 2.89 28.07
C LYS A 488 -2.93 2.11 26.91
N LEU A 489 -3.07 2.56 25.66
CA LEU A 489 -2.37 1.94 24.52
C LEU A 489 -0.90 2.35 24.44
N LEU A 490 -0.55 3.52 24.97
CA LEU A 490 0.82 4.03 24.95
C LEU A 490 1.61 3.62 26.19
N GLU A 491 0.92 3.31 27.28
CA GLU A 491 1.50 2.96 28.57
C GLU A 491 2.55 1.83 28.48
N PRO A 492 2.34 0.70 27.76
CA PRO A 492 3.40 -0.32 27.64
C PRO A 492 4.67 0.19 26.96
N LEU A 493 4.53 1.12 26.01
CA LEU A 493 5.66 1.74 25.30
C LEU A 493 6.38 2.79 26.15
N HIS A 494 5.64 3.57 26.94
CA HIS A 494 6.22 4.55 27.86
C HIS A 494 6.91 3.87 29.04
N ASN A 495 6.33 2.78 29.55
CA ASN A 495 6.88 2.02 30.67
C ASN A 495 8.22 1.37 30.30
N ILE A 496 8.32 0.69 29.15
CA ILE A 496 9.59 0.08 28.72
C ILE A 496 10.70 1.12 28.55
N LEU A 497 10.39 2.29 27.99
CA LEU A 497 11.38 3.36 27.82
C LEU A 497 11.80 3.93 29.18
N THR A 498 10.83 4.19 30.07
CA THR A 498 11.10 4.77 31.40
C THR A 498 11.91 3.82 32.27
N GLU A 499 11.57 2.52 32.26
CA GLU A 499 12.36 1.46 32.90
C GLU A 499 13.79 1.44 32.34
N ALA A 500 13.95 1.43 31.01
CA ALA A 500 15.25 1.40 30.37
C ALA A 500 16.13 2.61 30.73
N VAL A 501 15.54 3.81 30.78
CA VAL A 501 16.24 5.04 31.17
C VAL A 501 16.68 5.00 32.63
N ARG A 502 15.82 4.51 33.53
CA ARG A 502 16.13 4.34 34.95
C ARG A 502 17.26 3.33 35.14
N ASP A 503 17.18 2.20 34.44
CA ASP A 503 18.09 1.07 34.57
C ASP A 503 19.38 1.24 33.74
N LYS A 504 19.47 2.34 32.97
CA LYS A 504 20.58 2.67 32.04
C LYS A 504 20.86 1.58 31.00
N GLU A 505 19.82 0.88 30.54
CA GLU A 505 19.95 -0.23 29.59
C GLU A 505 19.70 0.25 28.15
N GLU A 506 20.77 0.50 27.41
CA GLU A 506 20.73 1.13 26.08
C GLU A 506 19.89 0.34 25.06
N ASN A 507 20.01 -0.99 25.02
CA ASN A 507 19.23 -1.83 24.10
C ASN A 507 17.71 -1.70 24.32
N LYS A 508 17.26 -1.61 25.58
CA LYS A 508 15.85 -1.37 25.89
C LYS A 508 15.43 0.06 25.59
N MET A 509 16.34 1.05 25.73
CA MET A 509 16.04 2.43 25.31
C MET A 509 15.81 2.49 23.80
N VAL A 510 16.65 1.83 23.00
CA VAL A 510 16.50 1.76 21.53
C VAL A 510 15.19 1.07 21.16
N LEU A 511 14.86 -0.06 21.79
CA LEU A 511 13.57 -0.74 21.57
C LEU A 511 12.39 0.18 21.86
N GLY A 512 12.39 0.82 23.03
CA GLY A 512 11.33 1.74 23.45
C GLY A 512 11.18 2.90 22.47
N MET A 513 12.27 3.53 22.06
CA MET A 513 12.27 4.64 21.10
C MET A 513 11.77 4.22 19.71
N LYS A 514 12.20 3.07 19.18
CA LYS A 514 11.74 2.57 17.87
C LYS A 514 10.27 2.17 17.91
N ALA A 515 9.81 1.51 18.97
CA ALA A 515 8.40 1.13 19.13
C ALA A 515 7.49 2.38 19.30
N ILE A 516 7.94 3.39 20.04
CA ILE A 516 7.28 4.71 20.12
C ILE A 516 7.29 5.40 18.74
N GLY A 517 8.37 5.27 17.98
CA GLY A 517 8.49 5.76 16.61
C GLY A 517 7.41 5.18 15.70
N ASN A 518 7.22 3.85 15.73
CA ASN A 518 6.14 3.18 15.01
C ASN A 518 4.75 3.67 15.46
N ALA A 519 4.54 3.88 16.77
CA ALA A 519 3.28 4.42 17.28
C ALA A 519 2.99 5.85 16.80
N GLY A 520 4.03 6.67 16.61
CA GLY A 520 3.95 7.98 15.95
C GLY A 520 3.05 9.01 16.65
N GLN A 521 2.83 8.87 17.96
CA GLN A 521 1.90 9.74 18.70
C GLN A 521 2.59 10.94 19.36
N ILE A 522 2.04 12.13 19.17
CA ILE A 522 2.56 13.40 19.70
C ILE A 522 2.60 13.44 21.23
N SER A 523 1.74 12.68 21.91
CA SER A 523 1.76 12.53 23.38
C SER A 523 3.07 11.93 23.91
N SER A 524 3.78 11.16 23.07
CA SER A 524 5.08 10.56 23.42
C SER A 524 6.25 11.54 23.32
N GLN A 525 6.07 12.72 22.72
CA GLN A 525 7.15 13.68 22.43
C GLN A 525 7.98 14.02 23.68
N LYS A 526 7.33 14.23 24.84
CA LYS A 526 8.01 14.61 26.08
C LYS A 526 9.03 13.56 26.55
N HIS A 527 8.71 12.27 26.40
CA HIS A 527 9.59 11.18 26.82
C HIS A 527 10.85 11.10 25.95
N ILE A 528 10.74 11.42 24.66
CA ILE A 528 11.85 11.33 23.71
C ILE A 528 12.73 12.58 23.76
N LYS A 529 12.14 13.77 23.93
CA LYS A 529 12.85 15.06 23.95
C LYS A 529 14.01 15.08 24.95
N VAL A 530 13.82 14.51 26.14
CA VAL A 530 14.82 14.46 27.22
C VAL A 530 16.09 13.69 26.80
N LEU A 531 15.94 12.69 25.93
CA LEU A 531 17.05 11.87 25.41
C LEU A 531 17.90 12.62 24.38
N CYS A 532 17.34 13.65 23.73
CA CYS A 532 18.06 14.51 22.79
C CYS A 532 18.76 15.69 23.48
N GLU A 533 18.18 16.22 24.56
CA GLU A 533 18.65 17.47 25.17
C GLU A 533 19.94 17.31 26.00
N THR A 534 20.21 16.11 26.51
CA THR A 534 21.29 15.89 27.49
C THR A 534 22.52 15.26 26.83
N ALA A 535 23.68 15.92 26.91
CA ALA A 535 24.98 15.35 26.49
C ALA A 535 25.41 14.09 27.29
N LYS A 536 24.58 13.65 28.25
CA LYS A 536 24.76 12.46 29.08
C LYS A 536 24.56 11.15 28.29
N TYR A 537 23.82 11.18 27.19
CA TYR A 537 23.52 9.97 26.41
C TYR A 537 24.53 9.79 25.26
N PRO A 538 24.88 8.55 24.91
CA PRO A 538 25.73 8.27 23.75
C PRO A 538 25.16 8.86 22.46
N GLU A 539 26.05 9.16 21.52
CA GLU A 539 25.71 9.69 20.20
C GLU A 539 24.67 8.83 19.47
N TYR A 540 24.82 7.51 19.51
CA TYR A 540 23.87 6.54 18.96
C TYR A 540 22.44 6.74 19.50
N ILE A 541 22.28 6.87 20.82
CA ILE A 541 20.98 7.06 21.46
C ILE A 541 20.35 8.39 21.04
N GLN A 542 21.14 9.46 20.94
CA GLN A 542 20.65 10.77 20.49
C GLN A 542 20.18 10.73 19.03
N VAL A 543 20.91 10.03 18.14
CA VAL A 543 20.50 9.83 16.74
C VAL A 543 19.18 9.09 16.64
N ILE A 544 19.01 7.98 17.37
CA ILE A 544 17.74 7.23 17.39
C ILE A 544 16.60 8.10 17.94
N ALA A 545 16.85 8.89 18.99
CA ALA A 545 15.84 9.78 19.54
C ALA A 545 15.38 10.85 18.53
N ILE A 546 16.28 11.40 17.72
CA ILE A 546 15.94 12.33 16.62
C ILE A 546 15.10 11.62 15.55
N GLN A 547 15.47 10.40 15.16
CA GLN A 547 14.67 9.61 14.22
C GLN A 547 13.26 9.35 14.76
N THR A 548 13.13 9.01 16.04
CA THR A 548 11.83 8.81 16.71
C THR A 548 11.01 10.09 16.74
N LEU A 549 11.62 11.24 17.04
CA LEU A 549 10.92 12.54 16.97
C LEU A 549 10.44 12.86 15.56
N ALA A 550 11.25 12.55 14.53
CA ALA A 550 10.84 12.73 13.14
C ALA A 550 9.60 11.89 12.80
N GLN A 551 9.51 10.64 13.30
CA GLN A 551 8.31 9.81 13.13
C GLN A 551 7.10 10.38 13.87
N ILE A 552 7.26 10.82 15.12
CA ILE A 552 6.19 11.51 15.88
C ILE A 552 5.74 12.78 15.15
N GLY A 553 6.68 13.51 14.54
CA GLY A 553 6.44 14.72 13.77
C GLY A 553 5.57 14.52 12.53
N LYS A 554 5.38 13.29 12.04
CA LYS A 554 4.42 13.01 10.95
C LYS A 554 2.98 13.36 11.33
N GLN A 555 2.63 13.35 12.62
CA GLN A 555 1.31 13.76 13.12
C GLN A 555 1.16 15.28 13.22
N ASP A 556 2.22 15.99 13.62
CA ASP A 556 2.26 17.45 13.78
C ASP A 556 3.69 17.97 13.49
N PRO A 557 4.00 18.27 12.21
CA PRO A 557 5.36 18.63 11.81
C PRO A 557 5.86 19.91 12.49
N THR A 558 4.96 20.89 12.68
CA THR A 558 5.31 22.21 13.21
C THR A 558 5.87 22.14 14.62
N LYS A 559 5.30 21.29 15.50
CA LYS A 559 5.79 21.11 16.87
C LYS A 559 7.19 20.49 16.95
N VAL A 560 7.55 19.65 16.00
CA VAL A 560 8.84 18.94 16.00
C VAL A 560 9.91 19.74 15.26
N GLN A 561 9.57 20.43 14.18
CA GLN A 561 10.51 21.25 13.39
C GLN A 561 11.25 22.29 14.23
N GLY A 562 10.56 22.99 15.14
CA GLY A 562 11.20 23.98 16.01
C GLY A 562 12.28 23.37 16.91
N PHE A 563 12.05 22.15 17.40
CA PHE A 563 13.01 21.44 18.24
C PHE A 563 14.21 20.91 17.43
N LEU A 564 13.95 20.33 16.26
CA LEU A 564 15.02 19.84 15.38
C LEU A 564 15.93 20.97 14.89
N LEU A 565 15.37 22.16 14.62
CA LEU A 565 16.14 23.34 14.23
C LEU A 565 17.13 23.76 15.32
N GLN A 566 16.72 23.72 16.59
CA GLN A 566 17.61 24.04 17.72
C GLN A 566 18.79 23.06 17.79
N ILE A 567 18.53 21.75 17.63
CA ILE A 567 19.59 20.73 17.61
C ILE A 567 20.54 20.95 16.43
N PHE A 568 20.01 21.26 15.25
CA PHE A 568 20.82 21.50 14.07
C PHE A 568 21.75 22.72 14.22
N MET A 569 21.28 23.79 14.84
CA MET A 569 22.03 25.04 15.02
C MET A 569 23.01 25.01 16.20
N ASP A 570 22.87 24.06 17.13
CA ASP A 570 23.74 23.93 18.29
C ASP A 570 25.10 23.30 17.91
N VAL A 571 26.12 24.15 17.77
CA VAL A 571 27.50 23.76 17.40
C VAL A 571 28.18 22.88 18.46
N SER A 572 27.65 22.81 19.68
CA SER A 572 28.18 21.93 20.73
C SER A 572 27.83 20.45 20.53
N ARG A 573 26.92 20.14 19.58
CA ARG A 573 26.45 18.78 19.30
C ARG A 573 27.36 18.05 18.33
N CYS A 574 27.44 16.73 18.49
CA CYS A 574 28.16 15.85 17.58
C CYS A 574 27.63 15.94 16.14
N GLU A 575 28.52 15.71 15.18
CA GLU A 575 28.22 15.79 13.75
C GLU A 575 27.05 14.89 13.34
N ALA A 576 27.02 13.62 13.76
CA ALA A 576 25.94 12.71 13.37
C ALA A 576 24.57 13.18 13.86
N VAL A 577 24.51 13.75 15.07
CA VAL A 577 23.27 14.29 15.67
C VAL A 577 22.75 15.47 14.84
N ARG A 578 23.62 16.39 14.45
CA ARG A 578 23.26 17.57 13.62
C ARG A 578 22.88 17.18 12.20
N ILE A 579 23.60 16.24 11.59
CA ILE A 579 23.28 15.69 10.26
C ILE A 579 21.91 15.01 10.28
N MET A 580 21.63 14.19 11.29
CA MET A 580 20.34 13.52 11.41
C MET A 580 19.19 14.50 11.67
N ALA A 581 19.42 15.58 12.43
CA ALA A 581 18.45 16.67 12.57
C ALA A 581 18.19 17.38 11.23
N CYS A 582 19.23 17.62 10.42
CA CYS A 582 19.09 18.16 9.07
C CYS A 582 18.24 17.26 8.15
N ILE A 583 18.50 15.94 8.16
CA ILE A 583 17.71 14.96 7.41
C ILE A 583 16.24 15.01 7.84
N ALA A 584 15.98 14.93 9.14
CA ALA A 584 14.64 14.95 9.70
C ALA A 584 13.88 16.26 9.40
N LEU A 585 14.56 17.42 9.47
CA LEU A 585 13.99 18.72 9.13
C LEU A 585 13.55 18.77 7.68
N LEU A 586 14.44 18.48 6.73
CA LEU A 586 14.15 18.61 5.31
C LEU A 586 13.15 17.56 4.81
N ASP A 587 13.17 16.33 5.36
CA ASP A 587 12.14 15.32 5.08
C ASP A 587 10.74 15.75 5.60
N SER A 588 10.66 16.62 6.60
CA SER A 588 9.38 17.15 7.13
C SER A 588 8.77 18.30 6.30
N VAL A 589 9.37 18.64 5.15
CA VAL A 589 8.93 19.72 4.23
C VAL A 589 8.71 21.05 4.97
N PRO A 590 9.78 21.64 5.54
CA PRO A 590 9.67 22.81 6.42
C PRO A 590 9.35 24.08 5.61
N PRO A 591 8.78 25.12 6.26
CA PRO A 591 8.47 26.37 5.60
C PRO A 591 9.77 27.13 5.23
N GLN A 592 9.68 28.01 4.23
CA GLN A 592 10.82 28.76 3.72
C GLN A 592 11.72 29.41 4.80
N PRO A 593 11.20 30.07 5.85
CA PRO A 593 12.06 30.69 6.87
C PRO A 593 13.00 29.71 7.56
N VAL A 594 12.56 28.45 7.78
CA VAL A 594 13.40 27.41 8.40
C VAL A 594 14.51 27.00 7.45
N VAL A 595 14.21 26.80 6.16
CA VAL A 595 15.22 26.45 5.14
C VAL A 595 16.29 27.55 5.00
N ILE A 596 15.86 28.82 5.00
CA ILE A 596 16.78 29.96 4.94
C ILE A 596 17.61 30.09 6.21
N ALA A 597 17.02 29.85 7.39
CA ALA A 597 17.76 29.82 8.66
C ALA A 597 18.85 28.74 8.64
N MET A 598 18.54 27.56 8.11
CA MET A 598 19.54 26.49 7.94
C MET A 598 20.69 26.92 7.02
N ALA A 599 20.39 27.58 5.91
CA ALA A 599 21.42 28.10 4.99
C ALA A 599 22.29 29.17 5.65
N ASN A 600 21.68 30.12 6.37
CA ASN A 600 22.42 31.15 7.09
C ASN A 600 23.34 30.56 8.17
N ALA A 601 22.91 29.52 8.88
CA ALA A 601 23.75 28.84 9.87
C ALA A 601 25.03 28.25 9.22
N MET A 602 24.94 27.74 7.99
CA MET A 602 26.09 27.17 7.27
C MET A 602 27.10 28.22 6.78
N LEU A 603 26.76 29.52 6.76
CA LEU A 603 27.74 30.58 6.46
C LEU A 603 28.78 30.75 7.56
N TYR A 604 28.43 30.38 8.79
CA TYR A 604 29.27 30.50 9.98
C TYR A 604 29.70 29.13 10.53
N GLU A 605 29.45 28.06 9.78
CA GLU A 605 29.81 26.71 10.20
C GLU A 605 31.30 26.44 9.97
N GLU A 606 32.01 26.10 11.04
CA GLU A 606 33.42 25.73 10.98
C GLU A 606 33.61 24.27 10.54
N ASN A 607 32.65 23.38 10.85
CA ASN A 607 32.73 22.00 10.42
C ASN A 607 32.34 21.86 8.93
N LEU A 608 33.37 21.75 8.08
CA LEU A 608 33.23 21.56 6.63
C LEU A 608 32.44 20.30 6.24
N HIS A 609 32.43 19.26 7.08
CA HIS A 609 31.67 18.03 6.82
C HIS A 609 30.16 18.29 6.87
N ILE A 610 29.71 19.06 7.87
CA ILE A 610 28.31 19.48 8.02
C ILE A 610 27.89 20.41 6.88
N ALA A 611 28.71 21.44 6.59
CA ALA A 611 28.44 22.38 5.52
C ALA A 611 28.35 21.69 4.14
N SER A 612 29.28 20.77 3.85
CA SER A 612 29.27 19.92 2.64
C SER A 612 28.00 19.07 2.57
N PHE A 613 27.64 18.40 3.66
CA PHE A 613 26.46 17.55 3.71
C PHE A 613 25.19 18.36 3.43
N VAL A 614 24.97 19.47 4.17
CA VAL A 614 23.79 20.33 4.04
C VAL A 614 23.67 20.91 2.64
N TYR A 615 24.76 21.42 2.07
CA TYR A 615 24.78 21.92 0.70
C TYR A 615 24.40 20.82 -0.31
N SER A 616 25.02 19.63 -0.20
CA SER A 616 24.71 18.51 -1.10
C SER A 616 23.26 18.06 -0.99
N HIS A 617 22.69 18.08 0.22
CA HIS A 617 21.30 17.70 0.48
C HIS A 617 20.32 18.72 -0.13
N MET A 618 20.49 20.01 0.12
CA MET A 618 19.68 21.06 -0.51
C MET A 618 19.77 20.98 -2.03
N LYS A 619 20.97 20.79 -2.58
CA LYS A 619 21.21 20.63 -4.02
C LYS A 619 20.51 19.38 -4.58
N ALA A 620 20.55 18.25 -3.89
CA ALA A 620 19.85 17.04 -4.30
C ALA A 620 18.33 17.24 -4.34
N ILE A 621 17.75 17.93 -3.35
CA ILE A 621 16.32 18.26 -3.31
C ILE A 621 15.89 19.08 -4.52
N THR A 622 16.70 20.06 -4.96
CA THR A 622 16.34 20.89 -6.14
C THR A 622 16.16 20.11 -7.45
N LYS A 623 16.65 18.86 -7.51
CA LYS A 623 16.52 17.99 -8.67
C LYS A 623 15.25 17.12 -8.66
N ILE A 624 14.54 17.06 -7.53
CA ILE A 624 13.28 16.31 -7.41
C ILE A 624 12.20 17.01 -8.24
N ARG A 625 11.56 16.26 -9.14
CA ARG A 625 10.49 16.76 -10.03
C ARG A 625 9.08 16.44 -9.55
N ASP A 626 8.95 15.79 -8.40
CA ASP A 626 7.66 15.47 -7.78
C ASP A 626 6.96 16.75 -7.26
N PHE A 627 5.68 16.90 -7.55
CA PHE A 627 4.85 18.03 -7.10
C PHE A 627 4.84 18.19 -5.57
N ALA A 628 4.91 17.09 -4.80
CA ALA A 628 4.94 17.15 -3.35
C ALA A 628 6.17 17.91 -2.81
N TYR A 629 7.27 17.93 -3.58
CA TYR A 629 8.52 18.59 -3.20
C TYR A 629 8.72 19.95 -3.89
N TYR A 630 7.79 20.40 -4.73
CA TYR A 630 7.93 21.62 -5.53
C TYR A 630 8.29 22.85 -4.68
N ASN A 631 7.56 23.07 -3.60
CA ASN A 631 7.81 24.18 -2.67
C ASN A 631 9.17 24.07 -2.00
N LEU A 632 9.51 22.88 -1.48
CA LEU A 632 10.79 22.66 -0.82
C LEU A 632 11.98 22.80 -1.79
N ALA A 633 11.85 22.30 -3.01
CA ALA A 633 12.86 22.45 -4.06
C ALA A 633 13.09 23.93 -4.40
N SER A 634 12.02 24.73 -4.47
CA SER A 634 12.12 26.18 -4.63
C SER A 634 12.84 26.84 -3.46
N TYR A 635 12.49 26.51 -2.22
CA TYR A 635 13.14 27.05 -1.02
C TYR A 635 14.63 26.67 -0.95
N CYS A 636 14.97 25.42 -1.26
CA CYS A 636 16.34 24.95 -1.35
C CYS A 636 17.11 25.67 -2.47
N SER A 637 16.47 25.95 -3.61
CA SER A 637 17.09 26.74 -4.69
C SER A 637 17.44 28.16 -4.24
N MET A 638 16.56 28.79 -3.46
CA MET A 638 16.83 30.10 -2.86
C MET A 638 17.97 30.03 -1.84
N ALA A 639 17.97 29.03 -0.96
CA ALA A 639 19.02 28.79 0.02
C ALA A 639 20.40 28.58 -0.63
N LEU A 640 20.48 27.85 -1.75
CA LEU A 640 21.73 27.63 -2.47
C LEU A 640 22.30 28.90 -3.11
N ARG A 641 21.50 29.96 -3.30
CA ARG A 641 22.01 31.28 -3.74
C ARG A 641 22.68 32.05 -2.60
N ILE A 642 22.35 31.72 -1.35
CA ILE A 642 22.99 32.25 -0.15
C ILE A 642 24.32 31.52 0.11
N LEU A 643 24.32 30.20 -0.07
CA LEU A 643 25.49 29.35 0.14
C LEU A 643 26.53 29.48 -0.98
N SER A 644 27.82 29.40 -0.63
CA SER A 644 28.89 29.42 -1.63
C SER A 644 28.94 28.09 -2.39
N PRO A 645 29.02 28.09 -3.75
CA PRO A 645 29.24 26.88 -4.54
C PRO A 645 30.51 26.11 -4.19
N ARG A 646 31.45 26.73 -3.45
CA ARG A 646 32.68 26.08 -2.97
C ARG A 646 32.42 24.84 -2.12
N PHE A 647 31.28 24.78 -1.42
CA PHE A 647 30.90 23.62 -0.61
C PHE A 647 30.64 22.37 -1.47
N ASP A 648 30.33 22.51 -2.77
CA ASP A 648 30.15 21.40 -3.71
C ASP A 648 31.47 20.70 -4.08
N GLY A 649 32.57 21.46 -4.07
CA GLY A 649 33.92 21.01 -4.43
C GLY A 649 34.69 20.35 -3.29
N LEU A 650 34.12 20.32 -2.08
CA LEU A 650 34.74 19.66 -0.93
C LEU A 650 34.86 18.15 -1.18
N SER A 651 36.08 17.64 -1.00
CA SER A 651 36.54 16.33 -1.50
C SER A 651 36.12 15.12 -0.65
N SER A 652 35.31 15.29 0.38
CA SER A 652 34.90 14.17 1.25
C SER A 652 33.93 13.24 0.50
N PRO A 653 34.29 11.96 0.25
CA PRO A 653 33.42 11.01 -0.44
C PRO A 653 32.24 10.54 0.42
N PHE A 654 32.32 10.70 1.75
CA PHE A 654 31.40 10.05 2.70
C PHE A 654 30.48 11.02 3.47
N ASN A 655 30.45 12.31 3.12
CA ASN A 655 29.53 13.32 3.71
C ASN A 655 28.67 13.97 2.63
N LYS A 656 27.76 13.17 2.04
CA LYS A 656 26.94 13.60 0.90
C LYS A 656 25.55 12.97 0.94
N ALA A 657 24.58 13.72 0.41
CA ALA A 657 23.27 13.23 0.05
C ALA A 657 23.18 13.05 -1.47
N LEU A 658 22.78 11.86 -1.93
CA LEU A 658 22.65 11.49 -3.33
C LEU A 658 21.24 10.98 -3.60
N PHE A 659 20.53 11.63 -4.52
CA PHE A 659 19.16 11.25 -4.87
C PHE A 659 19.10 10.70 -6.30
N PHE A 660 18.43 9.57 -6.45
CA PHE A 660 18.06 9.00 -7.75
C PHE A 660 16.54 9.11 -7.88
N THR A 661 16.08 9.88 -8.86
CA THR A 661 14.65 10.19 -9.01
C THR A 661 14.20 9.85 -10.41
N PHE A 662 13.11 9.12 -10.52
CA PHE A 662 12.35 8.93 -11.74
C PHE A 662 10.94 9.46 -11.47
N PHE A 663 10.44 10.39 -12.28
CA PHE A 663 9.06 10.87 -12.14
C PHE A 663 8.46 10.99 -13.53
N ASN A 664 7.33 10.34 -13.73
CA ASN A 664 6.54 10.44 -14.93
C ASN A 664 5.37 11.38 -14.63
N THR A 665 5.49 12.63 -15.08
CA THR A 665 4.44 13.65 -14.92
C THR A 665 3.11 13.22 -15.52
N PHE A 666 3.16 12.42 -16.58
CA PHE A 666 2.00 12.00 -17.32
C PHE A 666 1.21 10.89 -16.60
N LEU A 667 1.89 9.91 -16.00
CA LEU A 667 1.26 8.91 -15.12
C LEU A 667 1.05 9.39 -13.68
N ASN A 668 1.55 10.59 -13.37
CA ASN A 668 1.62 11.16 -12.04
C ASN A 668 2.18 10.17 -10.99
N ASN A 669 3.19 9.41 -11.41
CA ASN A 669 3.87 8.45 -10.56
C ASN A 669 5.38 8.70 -10.58
N GLY A 670 6.06 8.24 -9.55
CA GLY A 670 7.50 8.37 -9.48
C GLY A 670 8.13 7.52 -8.41
N PHE A 671 9.42 7.34 -8.55
CA PHE A 671 10.28 6.65 -7.61
C PHE A 671 11.43 7.57 -7.24
N THR A 672 11.66 7.75 -5.94
CA THR A 672 12.77 8.53 -5.41
C THR A 672 13.55 7.70 -4.41
N MET A 673 14.82 7.47 -4.69
CA MET A 673 15.76 6.83 -3.78
C MET A 673 16.71 7.90 -3.22
N LYS A 674 16.67 8.11 -1.91
CA LYS A 674 17.55 9.04 -1.18
C LYS A 674 18.63 8.23 -0.46
N PHE A 675 19.89 8.53 -0.76
CA PHE A 675 21.05 7.89 -0.15
C PHE A 675 21.84 8.94 0.61
N PHE A 676 21.94 8.77 1.93
CA PHE A 676 22.68 9.67 2.82
C PHE A 676 23.89 8.94 3.37
N MET A 677 25.05 9.59 3.29
CA MET A 677 26.29 9.13 3.89
C MET A 677 26.83 10.22 4.78
N SER A 678 27.25 9.85 6.00
CA SER A 678 28.05 10.70 6.88
C SER A 678 29.18 9.89 7.52
N GLY A 679 30.33 10.51 7.77
CA GLY A 679 31.45 9.89 8.47
C GLY A 679 32.79 10.52 8.13
N ASP A 680 33.86 9.95 8.65
CA ASP A 680 35.21 10.40 8.35
C ASP A 680 35.59 10.19 6.87
N ASN A 681 36.69 10.81 6.42
CA ASN A 681 37.22 10.58 5.07
C ASN A 681 37.69 9.13 4.82
N ARG A 682 37.82 8.30 5.86
CA ARG A 682 38.32 6.91 5.78
C ARG A 682 37.20 5.89 5.50
N TYR A 683 36.06 6.03 6.18
CA TYR A 683 34.91 5.15 6.06
C TYR A 683 33.62 5.90 6.45
N PRO A 684 32.47 5.56 5.86
CA PRO A 684 31.18 6.09 6.29
C PRO A 684 30.79 5.50 7.66
N SER A 685 30.50 6.36 8.62
CA SER A 685 30.00 5.98 9.94
C SER A 685 28.50 5.73 9.93
N ASN A 686 27.75 6.45 9.09
CA ASN A 686 26.32 6.22 8.88
C ASN A 686 25.99 6.16 7.39
N ILE A 687 25.19 5.17 7.03
CA ILE A 687 24.58 5.03 5.71
C ILE A 687 23.07 4.90 5.92
N LEU A 688 22.31 5.77 5.27
CA LEU A 688 20.85 5.73 5.31
C LEU A 688 20.31 5.73 3.89
N LEU A 689 19.67 4.64 3.51
CA LEU A 689 18.98 4.47 2.25
C LEU A 689 17.48 4.57 2.50
N LYS A 690 16.81 5.52 1.85
CA LYS A 690 15.34 5.64 1.86
C LYS A 690 14.81 5.53 0.44
N THR A 691 13.69 4.85 0.28
CA THR A 691 12.97 4.78 -1.00
C THR A 691 11.57 5.35 -0.82
N TYR A 692 11.10 6.05 -1.85
CA TYR A 692 9.78 6.66 -1.92
C TYR A 692 9.14 6.30 -3.25
N LEU A 693 7.88 5.89 -3.20
CA LEU A 693 7.06 5.68 -4.38
C LEU A 693 5.90 6.66 -4.33
N THR A 694 5.79 7.52 -5.33
CA THR A 694 4.67 8.43 -5.51
C THR A 694 3.71 7.80 -6.50
N ILE A 695 2.46 7.62 -6.09
CA ILE A 695 1.36 7.18 -6.94
C ILE A 695 0.26 8.20 -6.73
N SER A 696 0.04 9.03 -7.76
CA SER A 696 -1.15 9.86 -7.88
C SER A 696 -1.33 10.83 -6.73
N HIS A 697 -0.32 11.68 -6.55
CA HIS A 697 -0.17 12.65 -5.48
C HIS A 697 -0.02 12.08 -4.06
N ASN A 698 -0.05 10.76 -3.89
CA ASN A 698 0.26 10.12 -2.62
C ASN A 698 1.67 9.54 -2.63
N THR A 699 2.40 9.71 -1.54
CA THR A 699 3.76 9.16 -1.40
C THR A 699 3.76 8.07 -0.33
N ILE A 700 4.39 6.96 -0.66
CA ILE A 700 4.66 5.85 0.27
C ILE A 700 6.16 5.65 0.43
N GLU A 701 6.60 5.22 1.62
CA GLU A 701 8.01 4.94 1.93
C GLU A 701 8.20 3.42 2.09
N PRO A 702 8.40 2.66 0.98
CA PRO A 702 8.36 1.20 1.03
C PRO A 702 9.51 0.59 1.83
N LEU A 703 10.72 1.13 1.72
CA LEU A 703 11.92 0.59 2.36
C LEU A 703 12.85 1.70 2.84
N GLU A 704 13.28 1.60 4.10
CA GLU A 704 14.40 2.35 4.68
C GLU A 704 15.39 1.37 5.30
N ILE A 705 16.66 1.50 4.96
CA ILE A 705 17.77 0.73 5.55
C ILE A 705 18.75 1.72 6.16
N ALA A 706 19.05 1.54 7.44
CA ALA A 706 20.06 2.32 8.14
C ALA A 706 21.17 1.40 8.64
N LEU A 707 22.42 1.77 8.35
CA LEU A 707 23.63 1.14 8.84
C LEU A 707 24.44 2.19 9.60
N GLN A 708 24.82 1.87 10.84
CA GLN A 708 25.66 2.70 11.69
C GLN A 708 26.87 1.90 12.15
N VAL A 709 28.03 2.53 12.07
CA VAL A 709 29.32 1.93 12.36
C VAL A 709 30.17 2.92 13.15
N GLU A 710 30.60 2.53 14.35
CA GLU A 710 31.45 3.32 15.23
C GLU A 710 32.68 2.50 15.64
N GLY A 711 33.78 3.19 15.98
CA GLY A 711 34.96 2.55 16.58
C GLY A 711 35.80 1.65 15.66
N LEU A 712 35.61 1.70 14.33
CA LEU A 712 36.47 0.98 13.38
C LEU A 712 37.94 1.41 13.44
N ASP A 713 38.21 2.64 13.90
CA ASP A 713 39.56 3.15 14.12
C ASP A 713 40.40 2.23 15.02
N LYS A 714 39.80 1.65 16.07
CA LYS A 714 40.47 0.69 16.95
C LYS A 714 40.94 -0.54 16.18
N LEU A 715 40.08 -1.06 15.29
CA LEU A 715 40.36 -2.25 14.48
C LEU A 715 41.44 -1.96 13.44
N PHE A 716 41.44 -0.75 12.86
CA PHE A 716 42.48 -0.32 11.94
C PHE A 716 43.82 -0.09 12.65
N GLU A 717 43.84 0.55 13.81
CA GLU A 717 45.06 0.78 14.58
C GLU A 717 45.68 -0.52 15.10
N GLU A 718 44.86 -1.47 15.59
CA GLU A 718 45.32 -2.80 16.02
C GLU A 718 45.87 -3.61 14.83
N SER A 719 45.22 -3.58 13.66
CA SER A 719 45.70 -4.27 12.46
C SER A 719 47.03 -3.73 11.91
N VAL A 720 47.22 -2.40 11.98
CA VAL A 720 48.45 -1.73 11.55
C VAL A 720 49.56 -1.91 12.59
N SER A 721 49.23 -2.00 13.88
CA SER A 721 50.20 -2.20 14.96
C SER A 721 50.90 -3.57 14.94
N GLN A 722 50.27 -4.59 14.35
CA GLN A 722 50.92 -5.89 14.10
C GLN A 722 51.77 -5.93 12.83
N SER A 723 51.62 -4.95 11.93
CA SER A 723 52.29 -4.91 10.62
C SER A 723 53.54 -4.02 10.58
N ASP A 724 53.63 -2.98 11.42
CA ASP A 724 54.76 -2.03 11.40
C ASP A 724 55.17 -1.59 12.82
N GLN A 725 56.12 -2.31 13.43
CA GLN A 725 56.95 -1.79 14.52
C GLN A 725 58.03 -0.85 13.95
N SER A 726 57.64 0.30 13.41
CA SER A 726 58.61 1.30 12.93
C SER A 726 58.94 2.33 14.04
N ALA A 727 60.24 2.63 14.22
CA ALA A 727 60.76 3.63 15.14
C ALA A 727 60.16 5.05 14.94
N THR A 728 59.56 5.29 13.77
CA THR A 728 58.85 6.54 13.43
C THR A 728 57.58 6.73 14.25
N LYS A 729 56.82 5.66 14.51
CA LYS A 729 55.56 5.73 15.28
C LYS A 729 55.82 6.00 16.76
N GLN A 730 56.91 5.44 17.29
CA GLN A 730 57.38 5.68 18.66
C GLN A 730 57.82 7.14 18.86
N LYS A 731 58.57 7.70 17.91
CA LYS A 731 58.95 9.12 17.92
C LYS A 731 57.74 10.05 17.83
N ILE A 732 56.72 9.70 17.03
CA ILE A 732 55.48 10.48 16.94
C ILE A 732 54.74 10.45 18.28
N LYS A 733 54.64 9.28 18.92
CA LYS A 733 53.99 9.12 20.23
C LYS A 733 54.73 9.90 21.34
N GLU A 734 56.05 9.78 21.40
CA GLU A 734 56.90 10.56 22.32
C GLU A 734 56.84 12.08 22.08
N THR A 735 56.54 12.52 20.86
CA THR A 735 56.37 13.94 20.52
C THR A 735 54.96 14.43 20.88
N GLN A 736 53.92 13.59 20.70
CA GLN A 736 52.54 13.86 21.12
C GLN A 736 52.40 13.95 22.64
N ASP A 737 53.09 13.08 23.39
CA ASP A 737 53.09 13.09 24.86
C ASP A 737 53.78 14.34 25.46
N LYS A 738 54.62 15.03 24.68
CA LYS A 738 55.32 16.26 25.08
C LYS A 738 54.54 17.55 24.76
N LEU A 739 53.39 17.45 24.08
CA LEU A 739 52.54 18.61 23.77
C LEU A 739 51.62 18.95 24.97
N PRO A 740 51.75 20.12 25.59
CA PRO A 740 50.90 20.50 26.72
C PRO A 740 49.44 20.64 26.25
N GLY A 741 48.54 19.83 26.83
CA GLY A 741 47.12 19.81 26.51
C GLY A 741 46.66 18.67 25.59
N TYR A 742 47.56 17.75 25.18
CA TYR A 742 47.16 16.56 24.42
C TYR A 742 46.41 15.56 25.32
N GLN A 743 45.11 15.40 25.09
CA GLN A 743 44.33 14.27 25.58
C GLN A 743 44.28 13.22 24.46
N GLU A 744 44.72 11.99 24.72
CA GLU A 744 44.51 10.88 23.78
C GLU A 744 43.01 10.80 23.44
N LEU A 745 42.67 10.77 22.14
CA LEU A 745 41.31 10.47 21.72
C LEU A 745 40.94 9.12 22.33
N THR A 746 39.92 9.09 23.19
CA THR A 746 39.39 7.84 23.74
C THR A 746 38.93 6.97 22.57
N VAL A 747 39.68 5.92 22.29
CA VAL A 747 39.40 4.97 21.21
C VAL A 747 38.10 4.22 21.53
N ARG A 748 37.03 4.53 20.79
CA ARG A 748 35.69 3.95 20.99
C ARG A 748 35.68 2.46 20.65
N GLU A 749 34.88 1.67 21.37
CA GLU A 749 34.70 0.24 21.03
C GLU A 749 33.99 0.08 19.67
N PRO A 750 34.32 -0.98 18.89
CA PRO A 750 33.67 -1.22 17.62
C PRO A 750 32.21 -1.58 17.82
N PHE A 751 31.31 -0.76 17.24
CA PHE A 751 29.87 -0.96 17.27
C PHE A 751 29.32 -0.96 15.85
N ILE A 752 28.44 -1.93 15.56
CA ILE A 752 27.68 -1.99 14.30
C ILE A 752 26.20 -2.11 14.66
N GLY A 753 25.39 -1.22 14.09
CA GLY A 753 23.94 -1.25 14.19
C GLY A 753 23.31 -1.25 12.81
N THR A 754 22.31 -2.10 12.59
CA THR A 754 21.49 -2.08 11.36
C THR A 754 20.02 -2.03 11.73
N SER A 755 19.23 -1.26 10.98
CA SER A 755 17.77 -1.28 11.10
C SER A 755 17.11 -1.22 9.74
N VAL A 756 16.00 -1.94 9.62
CA VAL A 756 15.18 -1.99 8.42
C VAL A 756 13.77 -1.55 8.78
N LYS A 757 13.28 -0.54 8.06
CA LYS A 757 11.87 -0.17 8.07
C LYS A 757 11.21 -0.61 6.78
N PHE A 758 9.99 -1.09 6.92
CA PHE A 758 9.11 -1.40 5.81
C PHE A 758 7.86 -0.54 5.95
N LEU A 759 7.47 0.13 4.85
CA LEU A 759 6.28 0.99 4.84
C LEU A 759 6.29 2.06 5.94
N GLY A 760 7.47 2.62 6.23
CA GLY A 760 7.69 3.64 7.25
C GLY A 760 7.73 3.15 8.71
N ASN A 761 7.63 1.84 8.98
CA ASN A 761 7.68 1.27 10.33
C ASN A 761 8.93 0.40 10.52
N ASP A 762 9.64 0.54 11.64
CA ASP A 762 10.72 -0.37 12.06
C ASP A 762 10.17 -1.80 12.21
N ILE A 763 10.71 -2.74 11.43
CA ILE A 763 10.36 -4.17 11.52
C ILE A 763 11.44 -4.95 12.26
N ILE A 764 12.70 -4.60 12.04
CA ILE A 764 13.84 -5.27 12.66
C ILE A 764 14.99 -4.29 12.88
N TYR A 765 15.71 -4.47 13.97
CA TYR A 765 17.02 -3.87 14.17
C TYR A 765 17.95 -4.86 14.87
N LEU A 766 19.22 -4.87 14.48
CA LEU A 766 20.25 -5.75 15.00
C LEU A 766 21.44 -4.91 15.44
N THR A 767 22.07 -5.32 16.54
CA THR A 767 23.24 -4.66 17.10
C THR A 767 24.41 -5.64 17.25
N SER A 768 25.62 -5.11 17.24
CA SER A 768 26.85 -5.89 17.42
C SER A 768 26.88 -6.69 18.73
N GLU A 769 26.18 -6.25 19.78
CA GLU A 769 26.10 -7.00 21.06
C GLU A 769 25.43 -8.36 20.92
N GLU A 770 24.47 -8.47 20.00
CA GLU A 770 23.80 -9.73 19.67
C GLU A 770 24.67 -10.62 18.77
N MET A 771 25.69 -10.03 18.14
CA MET A 771 26.75 -10.72 17.39
C MET A 771 27.94 -11.12 18.30
N LYS A 772 28.05 -10.56 19.51
CA LYS A 772 29.17 -10.77 20.46
C LYS A 772 29.36 -12.21 21.00
N PRO A 773 28.37 -13.12 21.19
CA PRO A 773 28.66 -14.41 21.82
C PRO A 773 29.61 -15.30 21.01
N GLN A 774 29.86 -15.00 19.73
CA GLN A 774 30.85 -15.69 18.89
C GLN A 774 32.20 -14.94 18.76
N TRP A 775 32.28 -13.67 19.17
CA TRP A 775 33.45 -12.80 18.96
C TRP A 775 34.49 -12.86 20.09
N LYS A 776 34.22 -13.55 21.21
CA LYS A 776 35.10 -13.59 22.39
C LYS A 776 36.24 -14.63 22.35
N VAL A 777 36.50 -15.30 21.23
CA VAL A 777 37.59 -16.29 21.12
C VAL A 777 38.80 -15.68 20.40
N GLU A 778 39.91 -15.60 21.14
CA GLU A 778 41.28 -15.16 20.83
C GLU A 778 41.72 -15.01 19.37
N GLY A 779 42.42 -13.91 19.10
CA GLY A 779 43.24 -13.68 17.89
C GLY A 779 42.43 -13.46 16.61
N LEU A 780 42.34 -12.21 16.12
CA LEU A 780 41.38 -11.83 15.08
C LEU A 780 41.56 -12.45 13.68
N ARG A 781 42.74 -13.00 13.32
CA ARG A 781 42.90 -13.76 12.05
C ARG A 781 42.21 -15.14 12.10
N PRO A 782 42.47 -16.00 13.11
CA PRO A 782 41.73 -17.26 13.27
C PRO A 782 40.29 -17.09 13.75
N ALA A 783 39.94 -16.00 14.44
CA ALA A 783 38.58 -15.76 14.95
C ALA A 783 37.55 -15.49 13.84
N MET A 784 37.87 -14.68 12.82
CA MET A 784 36.95 -14.43 11.69
C MET A 784 36.64 -15.71 10.90
N ILE A 785 37.63 -16.57 10.67
CA ILE A 785 37.43 -17.85 9.99
C ILE A 785 36.62 -18.81 10.87
N LYS A 786 36.88 -18.84 12.19
CA LYS A 786 36.10 -19.66 13.14
C LYS A 786 34.68 -19.15 13.32
N VAL A 787 34.44 -17.84 13.25
CA VAL A 787 33.12 -17.19 13.24
C VAL A 787 32.40 -17.53 11.94
N TRP A 788 33.05 -17.38 10.79
CA TRP A 788 32.46 -17.81 9.52
C TRP A 788 32.19 -19.31 9.49
N MET A 789 33.05 -20.16 10.08
CA MET A 789 32.82 -21.59 10.19
C MET A 789 31.72 -21.93 11.19
N THR A 790 31.57 -21.20 12.29
CA THR A 790 30.48 -21.40 13.25
C THR A 790 29.16 -20.89 12.67
N CYS A 791 29.16 -19.76 11.96
CA CYS A 791 28.02 -19.27 11.19
C CYS A 791 27.66 -20.23 10.06
N LEU A 792 28.65 -20.76 9.33
CA LEU A 792 28.45 -21.77 8.30
C LEU A 792 27.94 -23.06 8.92
N GLU A 793 28.45 -23.52 10.07
CA GLU A 793 28.01 -24.73 10.77
C GLU A 793 26.61 -24.57 11.37
N ILE A 794 26.28 -23.41 11.95
CA ILE A 794 24.92 -23.07 12.43
C ILE A 794 23.96 -22.93 11.26
N PHE A 795 24.39 -22.26 10.19
CA PHE A 795 23.65 -22.16 8.94
C PHE A 795 23.37 -23.58 8.45
N LEU A 796 24.40 -24.40 8.20
CA LEU A 796 24.39 -25.81 7.80
C LEU A 796 23.52 -26.71 8.71
N LYS A 797 23.52 -26.50 10.04
CA LYS A 797 22.63 -27.19 11.00
C LYS A 797 21.16 -26.81 10.86
N MET A 798 20.83 -25.63 10.32
CA MET A 798 19.46 -25.19 10.02
C MET A 798 18.96 -25.59 8.62
N VAL A 799 19.79 -26.20 7.75
CA VAL A 799 19.54 -26.32 6.29
C VAL A 799 18.89 -27.63 5.84
N ASN A 800 18.11 -28.29 6.68
CA ASN A 800 17.16 -29.29 6.20
C ASN A 800 15.74 -28.87 6.60
N THR A 801 15.41 -27.62 6.29
CA THR A 801 14.14 -27.01 6.67
C THR A 801 13.35 -26.62 5.42
N GLN A 802 12.07 -26.97 5.45
CA GLN A 802 11.07 -26.45 4.54
C GLN A 802 10.27 -25.39 5.30
N PHE A 803 10.28 -24.16 4.80
CA PHE A 803 9.55 -23.04 5.37
C PHE A 803 8.53 -22.53 4.36
N SER A 804 7.25 -22.63 4.68
CA SER A 804 6.18 -22.10 3.85
C SER A 804 5.30 -21.17 4.68
N GLN A 805 5.14 -19.91 4.26
CA GLN A 805 4.33 -18.91 4.94
C GLN A 805 3.58 -18.06 3.92
N TYR A 806 2.33 -17.71 4.22
CA TYR A 806 1.57 -16.73 3.44
C TYR A 806 0.88 -15.73 4.35
N HIS A 807 0.61 -14.57 3.76
CA HIS A 807 -0.09 -13.47 4.37
C HIS A 807 -1.30 -13.10 3.52
N VAL A 808 -2.40 -12.78 4.19
CA VAL A 808 -3.64 -12.33 3.56
C VAL A 808 -3.94 -10.92 4.03
N VAL A 809 -4.15 -10.02 3.10
CA VAL A 809 -4.65 -8.67 3.36
C VAL A 809 -6.01 -8.57 2.71
N ASP A 810 -7.05 -8.48 3.53
CA ASP A 810 -8.43 -8.29 3.09
C ASP A 810 -8.87 -6.87 3.44
N MET A 811 -9.17 -6.09 2.42
CA MET A 811 -9.63 -4.72 2.55
C MET A 811 -10.95 -4.57 1.82
N GLY A 812 -11.86 -3.80 2.39
CA GLY A 812 -13.08 -3.45 1.70
C GLY A 812 -13.88 -2.33 2.34
N GLN A 813 -14.72 -1.74 1.52
CA GLN A 813 -15.70 -0.74 1.94
C GLN A 813 -17.07 -1.15 1.39
N VAL A 814 -18.10 -1.08 2.23
CA VAL A 814 -19.49 -1.29 1.80
C VAL A 814 -20.29 -0.02 2.00
N LEU A 815 -20.98 0.38 0.94
CA LEU A 815 -21.83 1.57 0.89
C LEU A 815 -23.23 1.19 0.38
N PRO A 816 -24.28 1.82 0.91
CA PRO A 816 -25.63 1.66 0.37
C PRO A 816 -25.78 2.34 -0.99
N THR A 817 -26.39 1.64 -1.93
CA THR A 817 -26.91 2.25 -3.17
C THR A 817 -28.33 2.77 -2.96
N ALA A 818 -28.77 3.74 -3.75
CA ALA A 818 -30.09 4.33 -3.68
C ALA A 818 -31.26 3.31 -3.74
N PRO A 819 -31.21 2.21 -4.54
CA PRO A 819 -32.22 1.15 -4.50
C PRO A 819 -32.12 0.19 -3.30
N GLY A 820 -31.17 0.37 -2.38
CA GLY A 820 -31.03 -0.49 -1.20
C GLY A 820 -30.14 -1.72 -1.40
N LEU A 821 -29.37 -1.77 -2.48
CA LEU A 821 -28.39 -2.84 -2.69
C LEU A 821 -27.01 -2.43 -2.14
N PRO A 822 -26.21 -3.37 -1.62
CA PRO A 822 -24.84 -3.12 -1.18
C PRO A 822 -23.88 -2.92 -2.37
N PHE A 823 -23.21 -1.78 -2.42
CA PHE A 823 -22.04 -1.56 -3.26
C PHE A 823 -20.78 -1.84 -2.45
N GLN A 824 -20.00 -2.81 -2.90
CA GLN A 824 -18.79 -3.27 -2.23
C GLN A 824 -17.57 -2.94 -3.08
N ILE A 825 -16.57 -2.32 -2.47
CA ILE A 825 -15.23 -2.18 -3.04
C ILE A 825 -14.34 -3.09 -2.23
N THR A 826 -13.66 -4.03 -2.87
CA THR A 826 -12.77 -4.98 -2.18
C THR A 826 -11.40 -4.98 -2.83
N ALA A 827 -10.37 -5.08 -2.01
CA ALA A 827 -8.99 -5.27 -2.42
C ALA A 827 -8.40 -6.39 -1.57
N ASN A 828 -8.08 -7.51 -2.21
CA ASN A 828 -7.49 -8.67 -1.56
C ASN A 828 -6.07 -8.85 -2.07
N ILE A 829 -5.13 -9.07 -1.15
CA ILE A 829 -3.74 -9.38 -1.46
C ILE A 829 -3.38 -10.65 -0.72
N VAL A 830 -2.97 -11.68 -1.45
CA VAL A 830 -2.46 -12.93 -0.89
C VAL A 830 -1.04 -13.10 -1.40
N GLY A 831 -0.07 -13.09 -0.49
CA GLY A 831 1.34 -13.27 -0.82
C GLY A 831 1.95 -14.37 0.02
N GLY A 832 2.69 -15.28 -0.60
CA GLY A 832 3.31 -16.40 0.08
C GLY A 832 4.69 -16.73 -0.48
N VAL A 833 5.50 -17.32 0.38
CA VAL A 833 6.85 -17.79 0.08
C VAL A 833 6.99 -19.22 0.57
N ASP A 834 7.51 -20.09 -0.27
CA ASP A 834 7.92 -21.46 0.04
C ASP A 834 9.41 -21.61 -0.23
N VAL A 835 10.18 -21.83 0.84
CA VAL A 835 11.63 -21.96 0.82
C VAL A 835 11.99 -23.38 1.25
N THR A 836 12.67 -24.11 0.36
CA THR A 836 13.28 -25.39 0.68
C THR A 836 14.77 -25.25 0.59
N TRP A 837 15.46 -25.44 1.71
CA TRP A 837 16.91 -25.51 1.74
C TRP A 837 17.36 -26.92 2.13
N LYS A 838 18.31 -27.45 1.38
CA LYS A 838 18.99 -28.72 1.64
C LYS A 838 20.49 -28.47 1.59
N ALA A 839 21.20 -28.66 2.70
CA ALA A 839 22.66 -28.70 2.67
C ALA A 839 23.19 -30.10 2.97
N LYS A 840 24.29 -30.43 2.28
CA LYS A 840 25.17 -31.55 2.61
C LYS A 840 26.54 -30.96 2.90
N SER A 841 27.16 -31.36 4.00
CA SER A 841 28.52 -30.93 4.35
C SER A 841 29.37 -32.14 4.73
N GLU A 842 30.58 -32.20 4.19
CA GLU A 842 31.60 -33.17 4.54
C GLU A 842 32.79 -32.42 5.15
N ILE A 843 33.12 -32.77 6.40
CA ILE A 843 34.30 -32.27 7.09
C ILE A 843 35.33 -33.40 7.06
N PHE A 844 36.45 -33.19 6.36
CA PHE A 844 37.42 -34.26 6.13
C PHE A 844 38.38 -34.50 7.31
N GLN A 845 38.42 -33.62 8.34
CA GLN A 845 39.31 -33.75 9.51
C GLN A 845 38.73 -33.11 10.79
N ASN A 846 39.04 -33.69 11.96
CA ASN A 846 38.59 -33.20 13.28
C ASN A 846 39.32 -31.94 13.79
N ASP A 847 40.43 -31.54 13.16
CA ASP A 847 41.17 -30.33 13.51
C ASP A 847 40.83 -29.19 12.53
N VAL A 848 40.23 -28.12 13.07
CA VAL A 848 39.72 -26.95 12.35
C VAL A 848 40.83 -26.21 11.58
N ARG A 849 42.10 -26.33 12.01
CA ARG A 849 43.24 -25.66 11.33
C ARG A 849 43.74 -26.40 10.10
N ALA A 850 43.43 -27.70 9.98
CA ALA A 850 43.79 -28.54 8.84
C ALA A 850 42.57 -28.99 8.00
N ALA A 851 41.37 -28.54 8.39
CA ALA A 851 40.12 -28.95 7.79
C ALA A 851 39.96 -28.44 6.34
N LYS A 852 39.62 -29.37 5.46
CA LYS A 852 38.95 -29.09 4.20
C LYS A 852 37.45 -29.23 4.43
N ILE A 853 36.70 -28.18 4.13
CA ILE A 853 35.23 -28.18 4.28
C ILE A 853 34.63 -28.11 2.89
N GLN A 854 33.85 -29.11 2.53
CA GLN A 854 33.03 -29.10 1.33
C GLN A 854 31.56 -29.07 1.73
N ALA A 855 30.84 -28.05 1.28
CA ALA A 855 29.41 -27.90 1.51
C ALA A 855 28.69 -27.72 0.19
N GLN A 856 27.65 -28.51 -0.05
CA GLN A 856 26.72 -28.34 -1.16
C GLN A 856 25.41 -27.78 -0.59
N LEU A 857 24.97 -26.65 -1.12
CA LEU A 857 23.71 -26.00 -0.80
C LEU A 857 22.78 -26.08 -2.01
N ASP A 858 21.62 -26.68 -1.83
CA ASP A 858 20.52 -26.69 -2.78
C ASP A 858 19.37 -25.87 -2.21
N SER A 859 19.08 -24.73 -2.84
CA SER A 859 18.08 -23.75 -2.40
C SER A 859 17.00 -23.60 -3.45
N HIS A 860 15.76 -23.85 -3.06
CA HIS A 860 14.59 -23.67 -3.90
C HIS A 860 13.64 -22.66 -3.26
N VAL A 861 13.44 -21.52 -3.91
CA VAL A 861 12.58 -20.41 -3.43
C VAL A 861 11.45 -20.20 -4.42
N ARG A 862 10.21 -20.42 -3.96
CA ARG A 862 8.99 -20.11 -4.71
C ARG A 862 8.27 -18.95 -4.07
N ILE A 863 7.92 -17.95 -4.87
CA ILE A 863 7.12 -16.80 -4.45
C ILE A 863 5.84 -16.80 -5.25
N HIS A 864 4.72 -16.64 -4.57
CA HIS A 864 3.39 -16.54 -5.16
C HIS A 864 2.70 -15.30 -4.58
N GLY A 865 2.18 -14.46 -5.46
CA GLY A 865 1.42 -13.27 -5.10
C GLY A 865 0.18 -13.16 -5.96
N GLN A 866 -0.99 -13.03 -5.36
CA GLN A 866 -2.24 -12.74 -6.04
C GLN A 866 -2.86 -11.48 -5.47
N VAL A 867 -3.26 -10.58 -6.35
CA VAL A 867 -3.92 -9.33 -6.01
C VAL A 867 -5.25 -9.31 -6.75
N SER A 868 -6.35 -9.03 -6.06
CA SER A 868 -7.63 -8.77 -6.69
C SER A 868 -8.23 -7.48 -6.16
N MET A 869 -8.75 -6.67 -7.05
CA MET A 869 -9.46 -5.42 -6.75
C MET A 869 -10.78 -5.45 -7.48
N SER A 870 -11.89 -5.23 -6.78
CA SER A 870 -13.21 -5.19 -7.39
C SER A 870 -14.06 -4.07 -6.83
N TRP A 871 -14.95 -3.55 -7.65
CA TRP A 871 -16.05 -2.70 -7.21
C TRP A 871 -17.33 -3.22 -7.83
N GLU A 872 -18.21 -3.75 -6.99
CA GLU A 872 -19.33 -4.59 -7.39
C GLU A 872 -20.57 -4.29 -6.54
N VAL A 873 -21.74 -4.33 -7.17
CA VAL A 873 -23.01 -4.50 -6.46
C VAL A 873 -23.13 -5.98 -6.11
N LYS A 874 -22.95 -6.32 -4.83
CA LYS A 874 -22.69 -7.69 -4.40
C LYS A 874 -23.49 -8.08 -3.17
N ALA A 875 -24.27 -9.15 -3.29
CA ALA A 875 -24.98 -9.81 -2.21
C ALA A 875 -24.45 -11.24 -2.01
N ASP A 876 -25.10 -12.01 -1.15
CA ASP A 876 -24.64 -13.38 -0.83
C ASP A 876 -24.78 -14.34 -2.02
N SER A 877 -25.82 -14.16 -2.84
CA SER A 877 -26.10 -15.04 -3.99
C SER A 877 -25.64 -14.51 -5.34
N PHE A 878 -25.26 -13.23 -5.45
CA PHE A 878 -24.86 -12.62 -6.72
C PHE A 878 -23.83 -11.49 -6.58
N ALA A 879 -23.08 -11.23 -7.65
CA ALA A 879 -22.18 -10.10 -7.78
C ALA A 879 -22.21 -9.52 -9.20
N ASN A 880 -22.24 -8.20 -9.33
CA ASN A 880 -22.25 -7.50 -10.60
C ASN A 880 -21.31 -6.28 -10.54
N GLY A 881 -20.24 -6.27 -11.33
CA GLY A 881 -19.33 -5.14 -11.35
C GLY A 881 -18.06 -5.35 -12.16
N ILE A 882 -16.98 -4.71 -11.72
CA ILE A 882 -15.67 -4.82 -12.34
C ILE A 882 -14.71 -5.51 -11.38
N GLU A 883 -13.89 -6.40 -11.92
CA GLU A 883 -12.80 -7.06 -11.21
C GLU A 883 -11.49 -6.91 -12.00
N ILE A 884 -10.44 -6.52 -11.28
CA ILE A 884 -9.06 -6.51 -11.74
C ILE A 884 -8.31 -7.53 -10.88
N SER A 885 -7.64 -8.48 -11.53
CA SER A 885 -6.84 -9.51 -10.89
C SER A 885 -5.42 -9.46 -11.42
N GLY A 886 -4.45 -9.74 -10.57
CA GLY A 886 -3.04 -9.88 -10.91
C GLY A 886 -2.44 -11.08 -10.21
N ASP A 887 -1.56 -11.78 -10.90
CA ASP A 887 -0.82 -12.94 -10.40
C ASP A 887 0.66 -12.75 -10.67
N ILE A 888 1.46 -12.94 -9.64
CA ILE A 888 2.92 -12.89 -9.68
C ILE A 888 3.42 -14.24 -9.19
N HIS A 889 4.19 -14.91 -10.04
CA HIS A 889 4.80 -16.19 -9.73
C HIS A 889 6.30 -16.12 -10.01
N SER A 890 7.11 -16.48 -9.01
CA SER A 890 8.55 -16.69 -9.17
C SER A 890 8.91 -18.08 -8.69
N ASP A 891 9.72 -18.77 -9.48
CA ASP A 891 10.30 -20.06 -9.14
C ASP A 891 11.80 -19.99 -9.41
N THR A 892 12.60 -19.96 -8.34
CA THR A 892 14.05 -19.80 -8.43
C THR A 892 14.74 -20.92 -7.66
N ALA A 893 15.55 -21.71 -8.37
CA ALA A 893 16.40 -22.75 -7.80
C ALA A 893 17.87 -22.36 -7.97
N LEU A 894 18.64 -22.44 -6.87
CA LEU A 894 20.05 -22.11 -6.83
C LEU A 894 20.82 -23.26 -6.18
N LYS A 895 21.81 -23.78 -6.91
CA LYS A 895 22.72 -24.81 -6.42
C LYS A 895 24.13 -24.24 -6.29
N MET A 896 24.67 -24.28 -5.08
CA MET A 896 25.99 -23.75 -4.76
C MET A 896 26.86 -24.82 -4.12
N ASN A 897 28.08 -25.00 -4.62
CA ASN A 897 29.12 -25.78 -3.95
C ASN A 897 30.13 -24.81 -3.34
N LEU A 898 30.38 -24.96 -2.05
CA LEU A 898 31.34 -24.18 -1.28
C LEU A 898 32.48 -25.12 -0.89
N LEU A 899 33.71 -24.71 -1.19
CA LEU A 899 34.92 -25.41 -0.79
C LEU A 899 35.84 -24.44 -0.07
N LEU A 900 36.12 -24.72 1.20
CA LEU A 900 37.11 -24.00 2.00
C LEU A 900 38.29 -24.93 2.28
N ASP A 901 39.46 -24.55 1.77
CA ASP A 901 40.73 -25.24 2.00
C ASP A 901 41.60 -24.35 2.91
N MET A 902 41.58 -24.66 4.21
CA MET A 902 42.30 -23.92 5.24
C MET A 902 43.83 -24.04 5.07
N PRO A 903 44.42 -25.23 4.83
CA PRO A 903 45.86 -25.35 4.56
C PRO A 903 46.35 -24.52 3.37
N GLN A 904 45.52 -24.35 2.34
CA GLN A 904 45.86 -23.57 1.15
C GLN A 904 45.38 -22.11 1.19
N ASN A 905 44.77 -21.67 2.30
CA ASN A 905 44.13 -20.34 2.44
C ASN A 905 43.25 -19.99 1.23
N ARG A 906 42.44 -20.96 0.77
CA ARG A 906 41.71 -20.86 -0.48
C ARG A 906 40.22 -21.12 -0.26
N PHE A 907 39.40 -20.19 -0.73
CA PHE A 907 37.95 -20.32 -0.71
C PHE A 907 37.42 -20.35 -2.14
N LYS A 908 36.72 -21.42 -2.50
CA LYS A 908 36.14 -21.63 -3.82
C LYS A 908 34.62 -21.73 -3.70
N VAL A 909 33.92 -20.90 -4.47
CA VAL A 909 32.46 -20.96 -4.64
C VAL A 909 32.18 -21.35 -6.07
N GLU A 910 31.40 -22.41 -6.24
CA GLU A 910 30.90 -22.85 -7.53
C GLU A 910 29.38 -22.67 -7.54
N ILE A 911 28.88 -21.88 -8.50
CA ILE A 911 27.45 -21.73 -8.73
C ILE A 911 27.11 -22.53 -9.98
N ASP A 912 26.33 -23.60 -9.79
CA ASP A 912 25.87 -24.50 -10.85
C ASP A 912 24.44 -24.13 -11.30
N ASN A 913 24.00 -24.75 -12.39
CA ASN A 913 22.63 -24.70 -12.91
C ASN A 913 22.13 -23.33 -13.41
N LEU A 914 23.03 -22.55 -14.02
CA LEU A 914 22.69 -21.25 -14.62
C LEU A 914 21.84 -21.36 -15.89
N GLN A 915 21.81 -22.53 -16.56
CA GLN A 915 21.08 -22.76 -17.82
C GLN A 915 19.69 -23.40 -17.63
N GLU A 916 19.46 -24.21 -16.59
CA GLU A 916 18.16 -24.88 -16.34
C GLU A 916 17.19 -24.03 -15.50
N GLN A 917 17.11 -22.72 -15.71
CA GLN A 917 16.12 -21.89 -14.99
C GLN A 917 14.91 -21.56 -15.88
N PRO A 918 13.81 -22.34 -15.84
CA PRO A 918 12.58 -21.97 -16.49
C PRO A 918 11.91 -20.83 -15.70
N ASN A 919 11.76 -19.67 -16.34
CA ASN A 919 10.86 -18.56 -15.96
C ASN A 919 11.08 -17.96 -14.54
N THR A 920 12.05 -17.06 -14.38
CA THR A 920 12.41 -16.54 -13.06
C THR A 920 11.32 -15.69 -12.39
N LEU A 921 10.49 -14.98 -13.16
CA LEU A 921 9.32 -14.25 -12.64
C LEU A 921 8.30 -14.06 -13.77
N ILE A 922 7.06 -14.52 -13.56
CA ILE A 922 5.91 -14.24 -14.42
C ILE A 922 4.99 -13.30 -13.64
N SER A 923 4.61 -12.19 -14.27
CA SER A 923 3.62 -11.26 -13.75
C SER A 923 2.52 -11.11 -14.77
N SER A 924 1.27 -11.34 -14.37
CA SER A 924 0.11 -11.17 -15.22
C SER A 924 -0.94 -10.33 -14.54
N HIS A 925 -1.70 -9.56 -15.31
CA HIS A 925 -2.90 -8.90 -14.83
C HIS A 925 -4.01 -8.99 -15.86
N ARG A 926 -5.25 -8.94 -15.37
CA ARG A 926 -6.47 -9.08 -16.15
C ARG A 926 -7.59 -8.27 -15.51
N ALA A 927 -8.27 -7.48 -16.33
CA ALA A 927 -9.46 -6.75 -15.93
C ALA A 927 -10.70 -7.20 -16.71
N GLN A 928 -11.81 -7.43 -16.00
CA GLN A 928 -13.05 -7.94 -16.58
C GLN A 928 -14.27 -7.27 -15.95
N ALA A 929 -15.31 -7.06 -16.75
CA ALA A 929 -16.66 -6.86 -16.25
C ALA A 929 -17.25 -8.23 -15.95
N VAL A 930 -17.86 -8.38 -14.77
CA VAL A 930 -18.27 -9.69 -14.25
C VAL A 930 -19.72 -9.66 -13.76
N VAL A 931 -20.43 -10.75 -14.04
CA VAL A 931 -21.72 -11.11 -13.44
C VAL A 931 -21.59 -12.52 -12.88
N ARG A 932 -21.96 -12.69 -11.60
CA ARG A 932 -22.01 -13.98 -10.90
C ARG A 932 -23.39 -14.15 -10.26
N CYS A 933 -23.99 -15.32 -10.41
CA CYS A 933 -25.22 -15.68 -9.70
C CYS A 933 -25.23 -17.19 -9.43
N GLY A 934 -25.07 -17.60 -8.17
CA GLY A 934 -24.88 -19.02 -7.83
C GLY A 934 -23.66 -19.62 -8.55
N SER A 935 -23.85 -20.73 -9.27
CA SER A 935 -22.82 -21.38 -10.09
C SER A 935 -22.57 -20.72 -11.45
N PHE A 936 -23.43 -19.78 -11.86
CA PHE A 936 -23.30 -19.09 -13.14
C PHE A 936 -22.33 -17.91 -13.05
N MET A 937 -21.43 -17.81 -14.03
CA MET A 937 -20.48 -16.70 -14.17
C MET A 937 -20.35 -16.30 -15.64
N GLU A 938 -20.58 -15.02 -15.93
CA GLU A 938 -20.37 -14.41 -17.24
C GLU A 938 -19.37 -13.26 -17.11
N THR A 939 -18.42 -13.17 -18.05
CA THR A 939 -17.37 -12.15 -18.05
C THR A 939 -17.25 -11.50 -19.43
N ALA A 940 -16.91 -10.21 -19.44
CA ALA A 940 -16.56 -9.47 -20.65
C ALA A 940 -15.28 -8.66 -20.45
N ALA A 941 -14.53 -8.44 -21.52
CA ALA A 941 -13.36 -7.56 -21.50
C ALA A 941 -13.80 -6.10 -21.26
N ILE A 942 -12.97 -5.33 -20.54
CA ILE A 942 -13.21 -3.90 -20.33
C ILE A 942 -12.76 -3.08 -21.54
N LEU A 943 -11.65 -3.46 -22.17
CA LEU A 943 -11.13 -2.83 -23.39
C LEU A 943 -11.61 -3.58 -24.64
N PRO A 944 -11.95 -2.87 -25.73
CA PRO A 944 -12.39 -3.50 -26.97
C PRO A 944 -11.36 -4.49 -27.49
N ILE A 945 -11.84 -5.61 -28.02
CA ILE A 945 -10.99 -6.66 -28.59
C ILE A 945 -10.56 -6.19 -29.99
N PRO A 946 -9.27 -6.37 -30.38
CA PRO A 946 -8.86 -6.12 -31.75
C PRO A 946 -9.67 -6.99 -32.71
N VAL A 947 -10.32 -6.37 -33.69
CA VAL A 947 -10.81 -7.12 -34.84
C VAL A 947 -9.57 -7.46 -35.66
N GLU A 948 -9.15 -8.73 -35.66
CA GLU A 948 -8.26 -9.22 -36.71
C GLU A 948 -9.05 -9.09 -38.01
N ILE A 949 -8.76 -8.04 -38.77
CA ILE A 949 -9.09 -8.02 -40.18
C ILE A 949 -8.15 -9.07 -40.76
N GLU A 950 -8.65 -10.27 -41.03
CA GLU A 950 -7.98 -11.13 -42.00
C GLU A 950 -7.81 -10.26 -43.25
N GLU A 951 -6.57 -9.96 -43.63
CA GLU A 951 -6.28 -9.50 -44.98
C GLU A 951 -6.69 -10.64 -45.90
N TRP A 952 -7.92 -10.58 -46.39
CA TRP A 952 -8.32 -11.37 -47.54
C TRP A 952 -7.55 -10.76 -48.71
N ASP A 953 -6.69 -11.56 -49.34
CA ASP A 953 -6.11 -11.22 -50.63
C ASP A 953 -7.26 -10.84 -51.57
N GLU A 954 -7.41 -9.54 -51.84
CA GLU A 954 -8.38 -9.05 -52.82
C GLU A 954 -7.93 -9.55 -54.20
N GLU A 955 -8.62 -10.56 -54.73
CA GLU A 955 -8.65 -10.76 -56.17
C GLU A 955 -9.22 -9.49 -56.82
N PRO A 956 -8.51 -8.89 -57.81
CA PRO A 956 -8.92 -7.64 -58.39
C PRO A 956 -10.12 -7.86 -59.29
N GLY A 957 -11.30 -7.56 -58.76
CA GLY A 957 -12.47 -7.23 -59.56
C GLY A 957 -13.71 -8.05 -59.24
N LYS A 958 -14.55 -7.52 -58.34
CA LYS A 958 -15.97 -7.18 -58.59
C LYS A 958 -16.68 -6.84 -57.29
N GLY A 959 -17.40 -5.73 -57.29
CA GLY A 959 -18.60 -5.54 -56.48
C GLY A 959 -18.47 -4.50 -55.37
N ASN A 960 -18.99 -3.31 -55.64
CA ASN A 960 -19.21 -2.25 -54.65
C ASN A 960 -20.11 -2.74 -53.51
N VAL A 961 -19.55 -2.92 -52.32
CA VAL A 961 -20.30 -2.89 -51.05
C VAL A 961 -19.89 -1.62 -50.31
N LYS A 962 -20.79 -0.64 -50.24
CA LYS A 962 -20.64 0.49 -49.32
C LYS A 962 -20.85 -0.03 -47.89
N VAL A 963 -19.78 -0.46 -47.26
CA VAL A 963 -19.72 -0.53 -45.79
C VAL A 963 -19.67 0.90 -45.30
N ASN A 964 -20.66 1.32 -44.50
CA ASN A 964 -20.61 2.58 -43.78
C ASN A 964 -19.40 2.57 -42.84
N GLN A 965 -18.28 3.13 -43.30
CA GLN A 965 -17.15 3.55 -42.48
C GLN A 965 -17.60 4.71 -41.59
N GLN A 966 -18.30 4.42 -40.49
CA GLN A 966 -18.38 5.35 -39.37
C GLN A 966 -17.54 4.79 -38.23
N SER A 967 -16.45 5.52 -37.94
CA SER A 967 -15.45 5.33 -36.87
C SER A 967 -14.41 4.22 -37.04
N GLN A 968 -13.50 4.37 -38.02
CA GLN A 968 -12.12 3.95 -37.77
C GLN A 968 -11.57 4.80 -36.62
N SER A 969 -11.63 4.26 -35.41
CA SER A 969 -11.09 4.92 -34.23
C SER A 969 -9.56 4.84 -34.25
N SER A 970 -8.92 5.90 -33.76
CA SER A 970 -7.49 6.13 -33.58
C SER A 970 -6.82 5.18 -32.58
N GLN A 971 -7.20 3.91 -32.55
CA GLN A 971 -6.70 2.91 -31.59
C GLN A 971 -5.48 2.19 -32.16
N LYS A 972 -4.31 2.38 -31.51
CA LYS A 972 -3.13 1.58 -31.83
C LYS A 972 -3.18 0.24 -31.09
N PRO A 973 -2.89 -0.89 -31.77
CA PRO A 973 -2.70 -2.16 -31.09
C PRO A 973 -1.55 -2.05 -30.08
N GLN A 974 -1.62 -2.84 -29.02
CA GLN A 974 -0.65 -2.81 -27.93
C GLN A 974 0.70 -3.38 -28.42
N GLU A 975 1.78 -2.61 -28.29
CA GLU A 975 3.12 -3.03 -28.71
C GLU A 975 3.68 -4.09 -27.75
N ARG A 976 4.25 -5.16 -28.31
CA ARG A 976 4.98 -6.17 -27.54
C ARG A 976 6.32 -5.60 -27.11
N TRP A 977 6.57 -5.54 -25.80
CA TRP A 977 7.82 -5.07 -25.26
C TRP A 977 8.76 -6.23 -24.96
N ASP A 978 9.88 -6.28 -25.69
CA ASP A 978 10.99 -7.21 -25.49
C ASP A 978 12.27 -6.37 -25.30
N SER A 979 12.87 -6.41 -24.11
CA SER A 979 14.11 -5.69 -23.80
C SER A 979 15.01 -6.50 -22.88
N CYS A 980 16.31 -6.43 -23.12
CA CYS A 980 17.33 -7.06 -22.27
C CYS A 980 18.34 -6.00 -21.83
N TRP A 981 18.63 -6.00 -20.53
CA TRP A 981 19.65 -5.12 -19.94
C TRP A 981 20.81 -5.96 -19.40
N PRO A 982 22.06 -5.69 -19.83
CA PRO A 982 23.22 -6.39 -19.29
C PRO A 982 23.50 -5.95 -17.85
N LEU A 983 23.70 -6.91 -16.95
CA LEU A 983 24.18 -6.61 -15.60
C LEU A 983 25.69 -6.32 -15.67
N ALA A 984 26.09 -5.06 -15.44
CA ALA A 984 27.47 -4.61 -15.63
C ALA A 984 28.56 -5.37 -14.80
N TRP A 985 28.16 -6.18 -13.83
CA TRP A 985 29.01 -6.84 -12.85
C TRP A 985 29.01 -8.39 -12.96
N VAL A 986 28.10 -8.98 -13.74
CA VAL A 986 27.96 -10.45 -13.93
C VAL A 986 27.52 -10.73 -15.38
N PRO A 987 28.06 -11.74 -16.10
CA PRO A 987 27.70 -12.07 -17.49
C PRO A 987 26.30 -12.70 -17.61
N ILE A 988 25.29 -11.95 -17.16
CA ILE A 988 23.89 -12.32 -17.13
C ILE A 988 23.10 -11.10 -17.61
N ASN A 989 22.21 -11.32 -18.58
CA ASN A 989 21.27 -10.34 -19.06
C ASN A 989 19.94 -10.49 -18.32
N LEU A 990 19.39 -9.40 -17.80
CA LEU A 990 18.01 -9.37 -17.33
C LEU A 990 17.10 -9.03 -18.51
N CYS A 991 16.30 -9.99 -18.94
CA CYS A 991 15.37 -9.82 -20.05
C CYS A 991 13.93 -9.73 -19.55
N ALA A 992 13.18 -8.77 -20.08
CA ALA A 992 11.74 -8.64 -19.93
C ALA A 992 11.08 -8.87 -21.30
N LYS A 993 10.12 -9.80 -21.35
CA LYS A 993 9.40 -10.19 -22.56
C LYS A 993 7.90 -10.20 -22.33
N THR A 994 7.15 -9.64 -23.26
CA THR A 994 5.68 -9.68 -23.24
C THR A 994 5.19 -10.97 -23.90
N ILE A 995 4.55 -11.86 -23.11
CA ILE A 995 4.04 -13.15 -23.59
C ILE A 995 2.67 -12.98 -24.25
N LYS A 996 1.79 -12.22 -23.60
CA LYS A 996 0.39 -12.05 -24.02
C LYS A 996 -0.06 -10.63 -23.80
N THR A 997 -0.72 -10.07 -24.80
CA THR A 997 -1.45 -8.80 -24.74
C THR A 997 -2.83 -9.01 -25.32
N LYS A 998 -3.88 -8.54 -24.62
CA LYS A 998 -5.22 -8.42 -25.20
C LYS A 998 -5.78 -7.03 -24.96
N GLY A 999 -6.38 -6.47 -26.01
CA GLY A 999 -7.01 -5.16 -26.03
C GLY A 999 -6.20 -4.11 -26.80
N TYR A 1000 -6.82 -2.96 -27.04
CA TYR A 1000 -6.14 -1.78 -27.57
C TYR A 1000 -5.45 -0.98 -26.47
N THR A 1001 -4.51 -0.12 -26.86
CA THR A 1001 -3.98 0.90 -25.95
C THR A 1001 -5.15 1.74 -25.38
N PRO A 1002 -5.22 1.94 -24.07
CA PRO A 1002 -6.32 2.69 -23.48
C PRO A 1002 -6.36 4.13 -24.02
N TYR A 1003 -7.56 4.66 -24.29
CA TYR A 1003 -7.76 6.03 -24.80
C TYR A 1003 -7.17 7.11 -23.89
N GLN A 1004 -7.15 6.84 -22.58
CA GLN A 1004 -6.52 7.67 -21.57
C GLN A 1004 -5.41 6.85 -20.93
N ASN A 1005 -4.21 7.40 -20.87
CA ASN A 1005 -3.09 6.70 -20.26
C ASN A 1005 -3.02 7.09 -18.76
N SER A 1006 -4.02 6.74 -17.95
CA SER A 1006 -3.89 6.79 -16.49
C SER A 1006 -3.65 5.38 -15.93
N LEU A 1007 -3.18 5.27 -14.68
CA LEU A 1007 -2.83 3.98 -14.07
C LEU A 1007 -4.00 2.97 -14.15
N LEU A 1008 -5.20 3.40 -13.78
CA LEU A 1008 -6.40 2.55 -13.83
C LEU A 1008 -6.71 2.06 -15.26
N HIS A 1009 -6.61 2.95 -16.25
CA HIS A 1009 -6.88 2.61 -17.64
C HIS A 1009 -5.84 1.65 -18.23
N MET A 1010 -4.57 1.76 -17.82
CA MET A 1010 -3.56 0.76 -18.15
C MET A 1010 -3.87 -0.58 -17.49
N LEU A 1011 -4.34 -0.59 -16.24
CA LEU A 1011 -4.75 -1.82 -15.56
C LEU A 1011 -6.01 -2.48 -16.17
N CYS A 1012 -6.79 -1.76 -17.01
CA CYS A 1012 -7.94 -2.33 -17.72
C CYS A 1012 -7.56 -3.29 -18.87
N SER A 1013 -6.28 -3.36 -19.24
CA SER A 1013 -5.75 -4.29 -20.24
C SER A 1013 -5.43 -5.68 -19.67
N GLU A 1014 -5.19 -6.67 -20.51
CA GLU A 1014 -4.61 -7.95 -20.09
C GLU A 1014 -3.16 -8.02 -20.57
N HIS A 1015 -2.21 -8.10 -19.64
CA HIS A 1015 -0.80 -8.35 -19.95
C HIS A 1015 -0.27 -9.55 -19.19
N GLU A 1016 0.66 -10.25 -19.82
CA GLU A 1016 1.50 -11.25 -19.19
C GLU A 1016 2.95 -10.94 -19.56
N MET A 1017 3.73 -10.57 -18.55
CA MET A 1017 5.15 -10.26 -18.67
C MET A 1017 5.97 -11.37 -18.02
N LYS A 1018 7.03 -11.78 -18.71
CA LYS A 1018 8.03 -12.71 -18.19
C LYS A 1018 9.36 -11.99 -18.06
N PHE A 1019 9.93 -12.09 -16.87
CA PHE A 1019 11.28 -11.68 -16.57
C PHE A 1019 12.15 -12.94 -16.44
N SER A 1020 13.28 -12.94 -17.13
CA SER A 1020 14.23 -14.05 -17.12
C SER A 1020 15.66 -13.56 -17.07
N TYR A 1021 16.49 -14.24 -16.29
CA TYR A 1021 17.94 -14.12 -16.40
C TYR A 1021 18.43 -15.00 -17.55
N GLN A 1022 19.07 -14.40 -18.54
CA GLN A 1022 19.72 -15.12 -19.63
C GLN A 1022 21.23 -15.02 -19.43
N PRO A 1023 21.93 -16.11 -19.07
CA PRO A 1023 23.38 -16.11 -19.07
C PRO A 1023 23.91 -15.93 -20.50
N ASP A 1024 25.14 -15.44 -20.63
CA ASP A 1024 25.81 -15.38 -21.94
C ASP A 1024 25.85 -16.79 -22.59
N PRO A 1025 25.73 -16.91 -23.92
CA PRO A 1025 25.73 -18.19 -24.63
C PRO A 1025 26.92 -19.06 -24.22
N GLY A 1026 26.65 -20.31 -23.83
CA GLY A 1026 27.67 -21.28 -23.44
C GLY A 1026 28.09 -21.26 -21.97
N LEU A 1027 27.72 -20.27 -21.15
CA LEU A 1027 28.10 -20.21 -19.73
C LEU A 1027 27.37 -21.28 -18.90
N THR A 1028 28.09 -22.23 -18.32
CA THR A 1028 27.52 -23.32 -17.51
C THR A 1028 27.76 -23.14 -16.01
N LYS A 1029 28.90 -22.58 -15.64
CA LYS A 1029 29.32 -22.41 -14.24
C LYS A 1029 30.05 -21.09 -14.01
N ILE A 1030 29.81 -20.50 -12.83
CA ILE A 1030 30.61 -19.40 -12.31
C ILE A 1030 31.47 -19.93 -11.16
N LEU A 1031 32.79 -19.83 -11.33
CA LEU A 1031 33.77 -20.23 -10.33
C LEU A 1031 34.40 -18.96 -9.73
N VAL A 1032 34.19 -18.74 -8.44
CA VAL A 1032 34.86 -17.67 -7.70
C VAL A 1032 35.91 -18.31 -6.80
N ASP A 1033 37.17 -17.95 -7.03
CA ASP A 1033 38.31 -18.43 -6.28
C ASP A 1033 38.99 -17.25 -5.57
N VAL A 1034 38.98 -17.28 -4.25
CA VAL A 1034 39.55 -16.24 -3.40
C VAL A 1034 40.74 -16.83 -2.66
N ASN A 1035 41.92 -16.28 -2.95
CA ASN A 1035 43.11 -16.53 -2.13
C ASN A 1035 43.09 -15.55 -0.95
N LEU A 1036 42.98 -16.09 0.27
CA LEU A 1036 42.75 -15.32 1.49
C LEU A 1036 43.98 -14.53 1.95
N ASP A 1037 45.19 -14.89 1.51
CA ASP A 1037 46.43 -14.18 1.87
C ASP A 1037 46.70 -12.97 0.98
N SER A 1038 46.46 -13.11 -0.32
CA SER A 1038 46.75 -12.08 -1.32
C SER A 1038 45.55 -11.22 -1.68
N ALA A 1039 44.36 -11.53 -1.15
CA ALA A 1039 43.16 -10.73 -1.34
C ALA A 1039 42.73 -10.64 -2.83
N LYS A 1040 43.30 -11.51 -3.68
CA LYS A 1040 43.08 -11.58 -5.12
C LYS A 1040 41.87 -12.48 -5.41
N ILE A 1041 40.82 -11.86 -5.94
CA ILE A 1041 39.63 -12.55 -6.44
C ILE A 1041 39.90 -12.97 -7.88
N ARG A 1042 39.84 -14.27 -8.16
CA ARG A 1042 39.85 -14.82 -9.52
C ARG A 1042 38.48 -15.39 -9.83
N MET A 1043 37.75 -14.71 -10.70
CA MET A 1043 36.53 -15.26 -11.27
C MET A 1043 36.88 -15.99 -12.57
N ARG A 1044 36.55 -17.28 -12.66
CA ARG A 1044 36.68 -18.08 -13.88
C ARG A 1044 35.30 -18.50 -14.36
N ARG A 1045 35.15 -18.55 -15.69
CA ARG A 1045 33.93 -18.93 -16.39
C ARG A 1045 34.22 -20.23 -17.11
N GLU A 1046 33.34 -21.23 -16.97
CA GLU A 1046 33.38 -22.41 -17.81
C GLU A 1046 32.32 -22.26 -18.90
N LEU A 1047 32.77 -22.36 -20.16
CA LEU A 1047 31.93 -22.36 -21.35
C LEU A 1047 31.80 -23.80 -21.84
N VAL A 1048 30.67 -24.19 -22.41
CA VAL A 1048 30.56 -25.44 -23.18
C VAL A 1048 31.57 -25.37 -24.33
N PRO A 1049 32.45 -26.37 -24.53
CA PRO A 1049 33.23 -26.45 -25.75
C PRO A 1049 32.26 -26.67 -26.91
N GLU A 1050 32.19 -25.71 -27.83
CA GLU A 1050 31.47 -25.90 -29.08
C GLU A 1050 32.10 -27.09 -29.82
N ASN A 1051 31.29 -28.11 -30.12
CA ASN A 1051 31.72 -29.17 -31.03
C ASN A 1051 31.99 -28.52 -32.40
N GLU A 1052 33.18 -28.75 -32.95
CA GLU A 1052 33.66 -28.22 -34.24
C GLU A 1052 32.76 -28.60 -35.44
N ASP A 1053 31.74 -29.44 -35.25
CA ASP A 1053 30.81 -29.89 -36.30
C ASP A 1053 29.61 -28.96 -36.55
N GLN A 1054 29.41 -27.87 -35.77
CA GLN A 1054 28.33 -26.91 -36.03
C GLN A 1054 28.75 -25.63 -36.79
N GLU A 1055 30.05 -25.43 -37.06
CA GLU A 1055 30.52 -24.31 -37.89
C GLU A 1055 30.22 -24.49 -39.38
N GLN A 1056 29.97 -25.70 -39.88
CA GLN A 1056 29.70 -25.91 -41.31
C GLN A 1056 28.24 -25.64 -41.75
N LEU A 1057 27.29 -25.49 -40.82
CA LEU A 1057 25.87 -25.29 -41.17
C LEU A 1057 25.36 -23.85 -40.98
N LYS A 1058 26.15 -22.96 -40.37
CA LYS A 1058 25.82 -21.52 -40.28
C LYS A 1058 26.58 -20.64 -41.26
N GLY A 1059 27.50 -21.22 -42.03
CA GLY A 1059 28.33 -20.51 -43.02
C GLY A 1059 27.62 -20.06 -44.31
N GLU A 1060 26.40 -20.53 -44.61
CA GLU A 1060 25.75 -20.26 -45.91
C GLU A 1060 24.58 -19.25 -45.90
N GLN A 1061 24.27 -18.58 -44.79
CA GLN A 1061 23.17 -17.58 -44.77
C GLN A 1061 23.57 -16.15 -44.35
N GLN A 1062 24.86 -15.83 -44.27
CA GLN A 1062 25.30 -14.48 -43.93
C GLN A 1062 26.43 -13.92 -44.81
N GLU A 1063 26.44 -14.28 -46.10
CA GLU A 1063 27.07 -13.45 -47.12
C GLU A 1063 25.99 -12.56 -47.77
N VAL A 1064 25.72 -11.39 -47.19
CA VAL A 1064 25.53 -10.11 -47.89
C VAL A 1064 25.50 -9.01 -46.82
N ARG A 1065 26.45 -8.06 -46.93
CA ARG A 1065 26.66 -6.82 -46.14
C ARG A 1065 27.39 -7.00 -44.79
N ILE A 1066 28.72 -6.89 -44.79
CA ILE A 1066 29.46 -5.61 -44.75
C ILE A 1066 30.94 -5.90 -44.98
N THR A 1067 31.50 -5.40 -46.08
CA THR A 1067 32.94 -5.28 -46.31
C THR A 1067 33.38 -3.85 -45.97
N ARG A 1068 34.28 -3.71 -44.98
CA ARG A 1068 35.59 -3.04 -45.08
C ARG A 1068 36.14 -2.63 -43.70
N GLY A 1069 37.35 -3.11 -43.42
CA GLY A 1069 38.35 -2.35 -42.65
C GLY A 1069 38.62 -2.85 -41.24
N GLY A 1070 39.45 -3.88 -41.10
CA GLY A 1070 39.98 -4.32 -39.82
C GLY A 1070 40.92 -3.31 -39.16
N ARG A 1071 40.80 -3.19 -37.83
CA ARG A 1071 41.90 -2.97 -36.88
C ARG A 1071 41.43 -3.45 -35.50
N ALA A 1072 42.21 -4.36 -34.91
CA ALA A 1072 42.01 -4.85 -33.56
C ALA A 1072 41.98 -3.68 -32.56
N HIS A 1073 40.83 -3.45 -31.94
CA HIS A 1073 40.70 -2.52 -30.82
C HIS A 1073 40.59 -3.33 -29.52
N PHE A 1074 41.68 -3.30 -28.75
CA PHE A 1074 41.60 -3.40 -27.28
C PHE A 1074 40.70 -2.26 -26.79
N ILE A 1075 39.44 -2.54 -26.47
CA ILE A 1075 38.54 -1.56 -25.86
C ILE A 1075 38.83 -1.52 -24.36
N ARG A 1076 39.66 -0.55 -23.97
CA ARG A 1076 39.72 -0.03 -22.59
C ARG A 1076 38.38 0.66 -22.31
N PHE A 1077 37.52 0.06 -21.49
CA PHE A 1077 36.39 0.77 -20.90
C PHE A 1077 36.90 1.90 -20.01
N LYS A 1078 36.62 3.13 -20.42
CA LYS A 1078 36.97 4.38 -19.72
C LYS A 1078 35.70 4.92 -19.04
N LEU A 1079 35.22 4.21 -18.02
CA LEU A 1079 34.16 4.65 -17.10
C LEU A 1079 34.49 4.08 -15.72
N ALA A 1080 35.48 4.68 -15.07
CA ALA A 1080 36.00 4.18 -13.80
C ALA A 1080 36.59 5.34 -13.00
N ARG A 1081 35.74 6.05 -12.25
CA ARG A 1081 36.19 6.87 -11.10
C ARG A 1081 35.24 6.84 -9.92
N TYR A 1082 33.95 6.56 -10.15
CA TYR A 1082 32.94 6.42 -9.08
C TYR A 1082 32.58 4.96 -8.79
N GLU A 1083 32.41 4.12 -9.81
CA GLU A 1083 31.97 2.71 -9.64
C GLU A 1083 33.05 1.79 -9.07
N THR A 1084 34.33 2.08 -9.36
CA THR A 1084 35.45 1.36 -8.78
C THR A 1084 35.50 1.51 -7.25
N ARG A 1085 34.99 2.62 -6.70
CA ARG A 1085 35.10 2.94 -5.25
C ARG A 1085 34.10 2.16 -4.37
N VAL A 1086 32.96 1.73 -4.91
CA VAL A 1086 31.95 0.94 -4.17
C VAL A 1086 32.35 -0.54 -4.12
N VAL A 1087 32.90 -1.06 -5.22
CA VAL A 1087 33.52 -2.39 -5.25
C VAL A 1087 34.78 -2.40 -4.39
N ILE A 1088 35.58 -1.33 -4.38
CA ILE A 1088 36.68 -1.15 -3.41
C ILE A 1088 36.17 -1.14 -1.97
N PHE A 1089 34.96 -0.66 -1.66
CA PHE A 1089 34.42 -0.66 -0.29
C PHE A 1089 34.00 -2.06 0.19
N ILE A 1090 33.39 -2.87 -0.68
CA ILE A 1090 33.10 -4.29 -0.41
C ILE A 1090 34.41 -5.10 -0.32
N ILE A 1091 35.40 -4.75 -1.15
CA ILE A 1091 36.75 -5.34 -1.12
C ILE A 1091 37.53 -4.88 0.13
N TYR A 1092 37.36 -3.67 0.64
CA TYR A 1092 37.98 -3.21 1.91
C TYR A 1092 37.36 -3.90 3.12
N LEU A 1093 36.07 -4.25 3.08
CA LEU A 1093 35.41 -5.08 4.09
C LEU A 1093 35.89 -6.55 4.03
N LEU A 1094 36.41 -7.02 2.90
CA LEU A 1094 36.91 -8.39 2.69
C LEU A 1094 38.45 -8.53 2.78
N ASN A 1095 39.22 -7.46 2.58
CA ASN A 1095 40.69 -7.49 2.42
C ASN A 1095 41.49 -6.79 3.54
N PHE A 1096 41.01 -6.78 4.77
CA PHE A 1096 41.94 -6.49 5.88
C PHE A 1096 42.93 -7.64 6.00
N TYR A 1097 44.22 -7.29 6.02
CA TYR A 1097 45.41 -8.13 6.21
C TYR A 1097 46.10 -8.68 4.94
N SER A 1098 46.98 -7.88 4.32
CA SER A 1098 48.40 -8.23 3.99
C SER A 1098 49.13 -7.18 3.13
N CYS A 1099 50.07 -6.42 3.70
CA CYS A 1099 51.44 -6.25 3.16
C CYS A 1099 52.27 -5.25 3.99
N PRO A 1100 53.53 -5.59 4.35
CA PRO A 1100 54.52 -4.62 4.83
C PRO A 1100 55.31 -3.98 3.68
N SER A 1101 55.97 -2.88 4.05
CA SER A 1101 56.73 -1.93 3.27
C SER A 1101 58.01 -2.49 2.60
N GLN A 1102 58.34 -1.97 1.41
CA GLN A 1102 59.72 -1.84 0.92
C GLN A 1102 59.93 -0.46 0.29
N SER A 1103 60.92 0.26 0.83
CA SER A 1103 61.32 1.61 0.43
C SER A 1103 62.43 1.62 -0.62
N PHE A 1104 62.20 2.44 -1.66
CA PHE A 1104 63.13 3.29 -2.44
C PHE A 1104 64.44 2.74 -3.05
N VAL A 1105 64.64 3.00 -4.36
CA VAL A 1105 65.80 3.76 -4.91
C VAL A 1105 65.48 4.41 -6.29
N LYS A 1106 65.66 5.74 -6.34
CA LYS A 1106 66.09 6.72 -7.39
C LYS A 1106 65.58 6.72 -8.85
N GLY A 1107 65.23 7.95 -9.29
CA GLY A 1107 65.40 8.44 -10.66
C GLY A 1107 64.84 9.87 -10.88
N SER A 1108 65.70 10.88 -10.80
CA SER A 1108 65.40 12.32 -10.97
C SER A 1108 65.14 12.75 -12.43
N LEU A 1109 64.30 13.78 -12.64
CA LEU A 1109 64.44 14.89 -13.63
C LEU A 1109 63.18 15.80 -13.46
N SER A 1110 63.23 16.94 -12.77
CA SER A 1110 63.75 18.29 -13.14
C SER A 1110 63.02 19.04 -14.27
N LYS A 1111 62.43 20.18 -13.87
CA LYS A 1111 62.28 21.50 -14.55
C LYS A 1111 61.10 21.80 -15.49
N ARG A 1112 60.37 22.88 -15.09
CA ARG A 1112 59.99 24.14 -15.81
C ARG A 1112 59.14 24.02 -17.11
N ILE A 1113 58.34 24.96 -17.62
CA ILE A 1113 57.70 26.27 -17.30
C ILE A 1113 56.79 26.58 -18.54
N LEU A 1114 55.90 27.60 -18.47
CA LEU A 1114 55.09 28.30 -19.53
C LEU A 1114 53.67 27.73 -19.76
N ILE A 1115 52.55 28.40 -19.42
CA ILE A 1115 52.00 29.76 -19.73
C ILE A 1115 51.40 29.86 -21.15
N ASN A 1116 50.06 29.93 -21.21
CA ASN A 1116 49.17 30.85 -21.96
C ASN A 1116 47.78 30.17 -22.11
N GLU A 1117 46.75 30.69 -21.43
CA GLU A 1117 45.75 31.64 -21.98
C GLU A 1117 45.05 31.12 -23.26
N PHE A 1118 43.74 30.86 -23.18
CA PHE A 1118 42.73 31.66 -23.88
C PHE A 1118 41.31 31.37 -23.33
N CYS A 1119 40.56 32.47 -23.28
CA CYS A 1119 39.23 32.68 -22.70
C CYS A 1119 38.06 32.07 -23.53
N PRO A 1120 36.80 32.20 -23.08
CA PRO A 1120 35.67 31.31 -23.35
C PRO A 1120 34.79 31.76 -24.53
N ILE A 1121 33.97 30.84 -25.06
CA ILE A 1121 32.79 31.14 -25.90
C ILE A 1121 31.61 30.25 -25.46
N PRO A 1122 30.35 30.77 -25.50
CA PRO A 1122 29.29 30.47 -24.54
C PRO A 1122 28.20 29.53 -25.14
N PRO A 1123 27.04 29.32 -24.46
CA PRO A 1123 26.15 28.17 -24.66
C PRO A 1123 25.14 28.40 -25.78
N SER A 1124 24.96 27.41 -26.65
CA SER A 1124 23.79 27.30 -27.52
C SER A 1124 23.64 25.88 -28.05
N LEU A 1125 22.37 25.41 -28.03
CA LEU A 1125 21.79 24.24 -28.70
C LEU A 1125 21.59 22.96 -27.85
N TYR A 1126 20.38 22.95 -27.26
CA TYR A 1126 19.47 21.84 -26.93
C TYR A 1126 19.88 20.73 -25.96
#